data_AF-A0A373TB46-F1
#
_entry.id   AF-A0A373TB46-F1
#
_cell.length_a   1.000
_cell.length_b   1.000
_cell.length_c   1.000
_cell.angle_alpha   90.00
_cell.angle_beta   90.00
_cell.angle_gamma   90.00
#
_symmetry.space_group_name_H-M   'P 1'
#
loop_
_entity.id
_entity.type
_entity.pdbx_description
1 polymer ?
#
loop_
_entity_poly.entity_id
_entity_poly.type
_entity_poly.pdbx_seq_one_letter_code
_entity_poly.pdbx_strand_id
1 'polypeptide(L)'
;MDLKNKTTFNKLYQAACDLADRLRRGEWTNSDRSIEECEAAIKSLAAFIDDGKADCTDKREEAREKTLKGTWFQSVDFRRIIVHMQLEEAINNRDMQLELDILGHVLAYLPNGTYFKMGNLPQVMETIRHLYGASKKSGKPYAPKMSEETAVLIESTRNLINAGFSFQIVNGEPEFEQDSEQCLVAELERRIKELGGMYVIRQLFDREIRARYHEKLGRYLIYRNKISMGEKRHIKVRIPYQYLLQLSLKFLKTESIFTNAYKEHRYQELIRMAQNYLEVLQLQGYMTWEDVFIDLEDFPYRLAKNLCFEKLCIPRQYHPEFVRLLLQNMLEPFYGTGRDKMRVYSFHNYLEFAIYVMDAAKGPRIFKRQELSERLGISTYKLEQILLDTALDADMVNQDFVYYLDETNSWRKPLVRLDADTYFCLDGRMAGYGFYEVMFQILFAKYGTKFSRNQGEYLEQLVYQMFREKRFPYITGQYYKDGDLAERDCDMILEGKERVMFVEIKKCPLPGNYEKADDVSVLSVLGDGMLYAQEQILWHRIRLKEKGLIALYDKLGNHIQDYIPGRKPIMAMSICMPEYDFLTDRMMTENFLESVLRVTYHAQDQTKEKNLDRLNKRIANIQLAAARLFDGMKYTTRDVFFNSLFRSLQQVWTMLRVYDTLDVFLDMCATQLVMITGAGDVYVDIWNALQLKG
;
A
#
# COMPACT_ATOMS: atom_id res chain seq x y z
N MET A 1 -2.05 -16.46 -4.36
CA MET A 1 -2.28 -16.83 -5.77
C MET A 1 -3.03 -18.15 -5.82
N ASP A 2 -4.15 -18.19 -6.54
CA ASP A 2 -5.11 -19.29 -6.50
C ASP A 2 -4.53 -20.60 -7.07
N LEU A 3 -4.94 -21.77 -6.55
CA LEU A 3 -4.51 -23.10 -7.04
C LEU A 3 -4.75 -23.30 -8.55
N LYS A 4 -5.67 -22.53 -9.14
CA LYS A 4 -6.14 -22.65 -10.52
C LYS A 4 -5.16 -22.06 -11.55
N ASN A 5 -4.44 -20.99 -11.20
CA ASN A 5 -3.44 -20.38 -12.09
C ASN A 5 -2.21 -21.31 -12.28
N LYS A 6 -1.93 -22.17 -11.29
CA LYS A 6 -0.88 -23.22 -11.37
C LYS A 6 -1.18 -24.28 -12.46
N THR A 7 -2.46 -24.60 -12.69
CA THR A 7 -2.83 -25.63 -13.68
C THR A 7 -2.56 -25.17 -15.11
N THR A 8 -2.93 -23.92 -15.43
CA THR A 8 -2.62 -23.31 -16.74
C THR A 8 -1.11 -23.20 -16.93
N PHE A 9 -0.39 -22.67 -15.94
CA PHE A 9 1.08 -22.58 -15.98
C PHE A 9 1.73 -23.93 -16.30
N ASN A 10 1.42 -24.98 -15.53
CA ASN A 10 2.02 -26.31 -15.69
C ASN A 10 1.76 -26.90 -17.07
N LYS A 11 0.56 -26.72 -17.63
CA LYS A 11 0.22 -27.21 -18.98
C LYS A 11 1.04 -26.49 -20.06
N LEU A 12 1.17 -25.17 -19.96
CA LEU A 12 1.95 -24.38 -20.91
C LEU A 12 3.45 -24.71 -20.82
N TYR A 13 3.96 -24.83 -19.59
CA TYR A 13 5.36 -25.21 -19.34
C TYR A 13 5.68 -26.58 -19.94
N GLN A 14 4.88 -27.60 -19.60
CA GLN A 14 5.08 -28.95 -20.12
C GLN A 14 5.00 -28.99 -21.64
N ALA A 15 4.03 -28.28 -22.24
CA ALA A 15 3.88 -28.26 -23.69
C ALA A 15 5.06 -27.59 -24.40
N ALA A 16 5.68 -26.58 -23.78
CA ALA A 16 6.90 -25.95 -24.30
C ALA A 16 8.11 -26.89 -24.22
N CYS A 17 8.32 -27.57 -23.08
CA CYS A 17 9.37 -28.57 -22.91
C CYS A 17 9.21 -29.76 -23.87
N ASP A 18 7.99 -30.32 -23.99
CA ASP A 18 7.69 -31.43 -24.90
C ASP A 18 8.01 -31.06 -26.36
N LEU A 19 7.69 -29.83 -26.76
CA LEU A 19 8.00 -29.33 -28.10
C LEU A 19 9.51 -29.19 -28.33
N ALA A 20 10.23 -28.63 -27.36
CA ALA A 20 11.68 -28.51 -27.43
C ALA A 20 12.35 -29.88 -27.51
N ASP A 21 11.90 -30.86 -26.72
CA ASP A 21 12.42 -32.23 -26.74
C ASP A 21 12.20 -32.93 -28.08
N ARG A 22 11.02 -32.75 -28.69
CA ARG A 22 10.76 -33.24 -30.06
C ARG A 22 11.77 -32.65 -31.06
N LEU A 23 12.04 -31.35 -30.98
CA LEU A 23 13.00 -30.67 -31.85
C LEU A 23 14.45 -31.13 -31.60
N ARG A 24 14.84 -31.34 -30.33
CA ARG A 24 16.15 -31.93 -29.97
C ARG A 24 16.33 -33.33 -30.54
N ARG A 25 15.26 -34.15 -30.57
CA ARG A 25 15.25 -35.50 -31.20
C ARG A 25 15.27 -35.49 -32.73
N GLY A 26 15.31 -34.31 -33.35
CA GLY A 26 15.38 -34.19 -34.80
C GLY A 26 14.02 -34.17 -35.50
N GLU A 27 12.90 -34.02 -34.78
CA GLU A 27 11.57 -33.83 -35.37
C GLU A 27 11.42 -32.40 -35.94
N TRP A 28 12.31 -32.00 -36.84
CA TRP A 28 12.26 -30.72 -37.54
C TRP A 28 11.19 -30.76 -38.64
N THR A 29 10.39 -29.71 -38.74
CA THR A 29 9.58 -29.47 -39.94
C THR A 29 10.36 -28.69 -40.97
N ASN A 30 10.59 -29.29 -42.13
CA ASN A 30 10.73 -28.56 -43.38
C ASN A 30 9.35 -28.00 -43.75
N SER A 31 8.95 -26.91 -43.09
CA SER A 31 7.77 -26.16 -43.49
C SER A 31 8.16 -25.21 -44.61
N ASP A 32 7.50 -25.30 -45.76
CA ASP A 32 7.62 -24.30 -46.83
C ASP A 32 6.80 -23.04 -46.54
N ARG A 33 6.10 -23.01 -45.40
CA ARG A 33 5.28 -21.87 -45.00
C ARG A 33 6.14 -20.65 -44.66
N SER A 34 5.66 -19.46 -45.06
CA SER A 34 6.25 -18.19 -44.64
C SER A 34 5.97 -17.90 -43.16
N ILE A 35 6.67 -16.92 -42.57
CA ILE A 35 6.40 -16.45 -41.20
C ILE A 35 4.96 -15.92 -41.10
N GLU A 36 4.53 -15.14 -42.08
CA GLU A 36 3.19 -14.53 -42.15
C GLU A 36 2.09 -15.59 -42.23
N GLU A 37 2.31 -16.66 -42.99
CA GLU A 37 1.39 -17.80 -43.08
C GLU A 37 1.27 -18.54 -41.74
N CYS A 38 2.39 -18.69 -41.02
CA CYS A 38 2.38 -19.31 -39.69
C CYS A 38 1.70 -18.41 -38.65
N GLU A 39 1.95 -17.10 -38.68
CA GLU A 39 1.31 -16.12 -37.81
C GLU A 39 -0.21 -16.10 -38.00
N ALA A 40 -0.68 -16.05 -39.26
CA ALA A 40 -2.10 -16.11 -39.59
C ALA A 40 -2.73 -17.44 -39.13
N ALA A 41 -2.01 -18.56 -39.28
CA ALA A 41 -2.48 -19.86 -38.81
C ALA A 41 -2.64 -19.89 -37.28
N ILE A 42 -1.68 -19.36 -36.50
CA ILE A 42 -1.82 -19.31 -35.04
C ILE A 42 -3.00 -18.41 -34.66
N LYS A 43 -3.12 -17.22 -35.25
CA LYS A 43 -4.23 -16.29 -34.98
C LYS A 43 -5.59 -16.90 -35.30
N SER A 44 -5.68 -17.76 -36.31
CA SER A 44 -6.93 -18.46 -36.65
C SER A 44 -7.39 -19.48 -35.60
N LEU A 45 -6.48 -19.94 -34.73
CA LEU A 45 -6.80 -20.81 -33.59
C LEU A 45 -7.29 -20.05 -32.36
N ALA A 46 -7.18 -18.73 -32.35
CA ALA A 46 -7.62 -17.90 -31.24
C ALA A 46 -9.15 -17.95 -31.09
N ALA A 47 -9.60 -18.11 -29.85
CA ALA A 47 -11.01 -18.00 -29.51
C ALA A 47 -11.46 -16.53 -29.47
N PHE A 48 -10.55 -15.64 -29.12
CA PHE A 48 -10.77 -14.19 -29.08
C PHE A 48 -9.42 -13.46 -29.22
N ILE A 49 -9.41 -12.34 -29.94
CA ILE A 49 -8.27 -11.44 -30.02
C ILE A 49 -8.77 -10.08 -29.57
N ASP A 50 -8.22 -9.59 -28.47
CA ASP A 50 -8.52 -8.24 -27.98
C ASP A 50 -7.73 -7.21 -28.79
N ASP A 51 -8.44 -6.49 -29.67
CA ASP A 51 -7.90 -5.41 -30.50
C ASP A 51 -8.05 -4.02 -29.86
N GLY A 52 -8.46 -3.94 -28.59
CA GLY A 52 -8.62 -2.68 -27.86
C GLY A 52 -9.87 -1.88 -28.20
N LYS A 53 -10.76 -2.36 -29.09
CA LYS A 53 -12.00 -1.62 -29.45
C LYS A 53 -13.07 -1.73 -28.37
N ALA A 54 -13.85 -0.67 -28.19
CA ALA A 54 -14.84 -0.54 -27.11
C ALA A 54 -16.01 -1.54 -27.22
N ASP A 55 -16.36 -1.97 -28.42
CA ASP A 55 -17.56 -2.77 -28.71
C ASP A 55 -17.47 -4.25 -28.29
N CYS A 56 -16.32 -4.69 -27.75
CA CYS A 56 -16.05 -6.09 -27.39
C CYS A 56 -16.09 -6.38 -25.89
N THR A 57 -16.65 -5.49 -25.06
CA THR A 57 -16.59 -5.57 -23.59
C THR A 57 -17.13 -6.92 -23.05
N ASP A 58 -18.29 -7.38 -23.51
CA ASP A 58 -18.89 -8.65 -23.07
C ASP A 58 -17.99 -9.86 -23.38
N LYS A 59 -17.30 -9.85 -24.54
CA LYS A 59 -16.35 -10.92 -24.92
C LYS A 59 -15.06 -10.88 -24.11
N ARG A 60 -14.59 -9.68 -23.71
CA ARG A 60 -13.43 -9.56 -22.80
C ARG A 60 -13.75 -10.15 -21.45
N GLU A 61 -14.94 -9.87 -20.90
CA GLU A 61 -15.40 -10.42 -19.63
C GLU A 61 -15.55 -11.94 -19.70
N GLU A 62 -16.16 -12.46 -20.77
CA GLU A 62 -16.23 -13.91 -21.03
C GLU A 62 -14.82 -14.54 -21.12
N ALA A 63 -13.90 -13.91 -21.84
CA ALA A 63 -12.54 -14.42 -22.00
C ALA A 63 -11.80 -14.46 -20.65
N ARG A 64 -11.90 -13.39 -19.84
CA ARG A 64 -11.35 -13.33 -18.49
C ARG A 64 -11.90 -14.43 -17.59
N GLU A 65 -13.22 -14.59 -17.56
CA GLU A 65 -13.88 -15.63 -16.75
C GLU A 65 -13.41 -17.04 -17.15
N LYS A 66 -13.26 -17.30 -18.46
CA LYS A 66 -12.80 -18.60 -18.96
C LYS A 66 -11.32 -18.87 -18.70
N THR A 67 -10.47 -17.83 -18.74
CA THR A 67 -9.06 -17.90 -18.34
C THR A 67 -8.95 -18.18 -16.84
N LEU A 68 -9.75 -17.51 -16.01
CA LEU A 68 -9.81 -17.75 -14.55
C LEU A 68 -10.24 -19.19 -14.23
N LYS A 69 -11.18 -19.75 -15.01
CA LYS A 69 -11.59 -21.16 -14.91
C LYS A 69 -10.55 -22.15 -15.45
N GLY A 70 -9.43 -21.68 -16.03
CA GLY A 70 -8.39 -22.51 -16.64
C GLY A 70 -8.85 -23.24 -17.92
N THR A 71 -9.98 -22.81 -18.50
CA THR A 71 -10.52 -23.39 -19.74
C THR A 71 -9.94 -22.71 -20.97
N TRP A 72 -9.52 -21.44 -20.83
CA TRP A 72 -8.79 -20.66 -21.82
C TRP A 72 -7.41 -20.29 -21.26
N PHE A 73 -6.49 -19.90 -22.14
CA PHE A 73 -5.20 -19.28 -21.80
C PHE A 73 -4.93 -18.10 -22.73
N GLN A 74 -4.10 -17.18 -22.29
CA GLN A 74 -3.74 -15.98 -23.03
C GLN A 74 -2.28 -16.05 -23.51
N SER A 75 -1.97 -15.46 -24.66
CA SER A 75 -0.59 -15.40 -25.18
C SER A 75 0.40 -14.76 -24.20
N VAL A 76 -0.05 -13.83 -23.35
CA VAL A 76 0.78 -13.20 -22.31
C VAL A 76 1.24 -14.21 -21.24
N ASP A 77 0.52 -15.32 -21.04
CA ASP A 77 0.86 -16.33 -20.03
C ASP A 77 2.24 -16.96 -20.30
N PHE A 78 2.68 -17.01 -21.55
CA PHE A 78 4.02 -17.48 -21.93
C PHE A 78 5.15 -16.59 -21.38
N ARG A 79 4.89 -15.32 -21.05
CA ARG A 79 5.91 -14.45 -20.42
C ARG A 79 6.37 -15.03 -19.09
N ARG A 80 5.44 -15.57 -18.30
CA ARG A 80 5.77 -16.16 -17.00
C ARG A 80 6.56 -17.46 -17.15
N ILE A 81 6.27 -18.24 -18.20
CA ILE A 81 7.02 -19.43 -18.57
C ILE A 81 8.47 -19.07 -18.95
N ILE A 82 8.65 -18.00 -19.73
CA ILE A 82 9.98 -17.48 -20.08
C ILE A 82 10.76 -17.08 -18.83
N VAL A 83 10.15 -16.34 -17.90
CA VAL A 83 10.81 -15.97 -16.63
C VAL A 83 11.22 -17.20 -15.84
N HIS A 84 10.35 -18.21 -15.75
CA HIS A 84 10.66 -19.47 -15.10
C HIS A 84 11.86 -20.19 -15.73
N MET A 85 11.91 -20.28 -17.05
CA MET A 85 13.02 -20.90 -17.77
C MET A 85 14.34 -20.11 -17.61
N GLN A 86 14.27 -18.77 -17.61
CA GLN A 86 15.42 -17.91 -17.33
C GLN A 86 15.97 -18.13 -15.90
N LEU A 87 15.08 -18.31 -14.92
CA LEU A 87 15.46 -18.65 -13.55
C LEU A 87 16.09 -20.05 -13.47
N GLU A 88 15.47 -21.07 -14.08
CA GLU A 88 16.00 -22.44 -14.14
C GLU A 88 17.40 -22.49 -14.80
N GLU A 89 17.60 -21.78 -15.89
CA GLU A 89 18.90 -21.67 -16.56
C GLU A 89 19.92 -20.95 -15.66
N ALA A 90 19.53 -19.83 -15.07
CA ALA A 90 20.44 -19.01 -14.30
C ALA A 90 20.79 -19.58 -12.92
N ILE A 91 19.88 -20.33 -12.29
CA ILE A 91 20.00 -20.79 -10.90
C ILE A 91 20.35 -22.28 -10.86
N ASN A 92 19.70 -23.10 -11.68
CA ASN A 92 19.86 -24.56 -11.68
C ASN A 92 20.80 -25.06 -12.78
N ASN A 93 21.38 -24.17 -13.59
CA ASN A 93 22.26 -24.48 -14.73
C ASN A 93 21.62 -25.46 -15.74
N ARG A 94 20.30 -25.37 -15.94
CA ARG A 94 19.60 -26.17 -16.96
C ARG A 94 19.65 -25.45 -18.31
N ASP A 95 20.05 -26.14 -19.37
CA ASP A 95 20.00 -25.58 -20.73
C ASP A 95 18.54 -25.45 -21.21
N MET A 96 18.03 -24.22 -21.20
CA MET A 96 16.66 -23.86 -21.60
C MET A 96 16.63 -23.00 -22.88
N GLN A 97 17.76 -22.87 -23.59
CA GLN A 97 17.89 -21.90 -24.69
C GLN A 97 16.88 -22.18 -25.82
N LEU A 98 16.63 -23.45 -26.13
CA LEU A 98 15.70 -23.83 -27.20
C LEU A 98 14.25 -23.48 -26.84
N GLU A 99 13.82 -23.75 -25.61
CA GLU A 99 12.51 -23.40 -25.10
C GLU A 99 12.31 -21.87 -25.11
N LEU A 100 13.32 -21.13 -24.62
CA LEU A 100 13.33 -19.67 -24.62
C LEU A 100 13.20 -19.13 -26.04
N ASP A 101 13.96 -19.65 -27.00
CA ASP A 101 13.87 -19.26 -28.40
C ASP A 101 12.45 -19.52 -28.93
N ILE A 102 11.90 -20.73 -28.74
CA ILE A 102 10.55 -21.09 -29.22
C ILE A 102 9.51 -20.11 -28.68
N LEU A 103 9.51 -19.88 -27.36
CA LEU A 103 8.55 -18.98 -26.71
C LEU A 103 8.78 -17.50 -27.06
N GLY A 104 10.02 -17.10 -27.32
CA GLY A 104 10.36 -15.79 -27.83
C GLY A 104 9.59 -15.44 -29.11
N HIS A 105 9.52 -16.40 -30.05
CA HIS A 105 8.77 -16.20 -31.29
C HIS A 105 7.27 -16.03 -31.04
N VAL A 106 6.72 -16.73 -30.05
CA VAL A 106 5.31 -16.54 -29.66
C VAL A 106 5.05 -15.08 -29.26
N LEU A 107 5.92 -14.51 -28.42
CA LEU A 107 5.78 -13.12 -27.96
C LEU A 107 6.06 -12.08 -29.05
N ALA A 108 6.88 -12.40 -30.06
CA ALA A 108 7.20 -11.49 -31.15
C ALA A 108 6.05 -11.35 -32.16
N TYR A 109 5.29 -12.42 -32.40
CA TYR A 109 4.30 -12.48 -33.47
C TYR A 109 2.84 -12.52 -32.98
N LEU A 110 2.58 -12.76 -31.70
CA LEU A 110 1.23 -12.71 -31.13
C LEU A 110 1.01 -11.45 -30.28
N PRO A 111 -0.10 -10.71 -30.49
CA PRO A 111 -0.55 -9.69 -29.55
C PRO A 111 -0.76 -10.29 -28.16
N ASN A 112 -0.42 -9.55 -27.10
CA ASN A 112 -0.63 -9.98 -25.71
C ASN A 112 -2.10 -10.34 -25.40
N GLY A 113 -3.07 -9.74 -26.09
CA GLY A 113 -4.51 -9.96 -25.91
C GLY A 113 -5.10 -11.14 -26.70
N THR A 114 -4.29 -12.13 -27.08
CA THR A 114 -4.76 -13.29 -27.86
C THR A 114 -5.15 -14.43 -26.93
N TYR A 115 -6.42 -14.84 -26.96
CA TYR A 115 -6.97 -15.89 -26.10
C TYR A 115 -7.22 -17.18 -26.88
N PHE A 116 -6.85 -18.30 -26.30
CA PHE A 116 -7.00 -19.63 -26.87
C PHE A 116 -7.80 -20.53 -25.92
N LYS A 117 -8.55 -21.48 -26.48
CA LYS A 117 -9.11 -22.59 -25.69
C LYS A 117 -7.96 -23.50 -25.24
N MET A 118 -7.96 -23.94 -24.00
CA MET A 118 -6.97 -24.90 -23.49
C MET A 118 -6.96 -26.20 -24.30
N GLY A 119 -8.11 -26.63 -24.82
CA GLY A 119 -8.20 -27.78 -25.73
C GLY A 119 -7.49 -27.60 -27.08
N ASN A 120 -7.19 -26.37 -27.49
CA ASN A 120 -6.44 -26.07 -28.72
C ASN A 120 -4.92 -25.99 -28.47
N LEU A 121 -4.45 -26.13 -27.23
CA LEU A 121 -3.04 -26.00 -26.90
C LEU A 121 -2.12 -26.88 -27.77
N PRO A 122 -2.42 -28.17 -28.04
CA PRO A 122 -1.59 -28.99 -28.93
C PRO A 122 -1.45 -28.41 -30.34
N GLN A 123 -2.56 -27.92 -30.94
CA GLN A 123 -2.55 -27.32 -32.27
C GLN A 123 -1.81 -25.97 -32.27
N VAL A 124 -1.95 -25.19 -31.21
CA VAL A 124 -1.21 -23.94 -31.02
C VAL A 124 0.29 -24.21 -30.98
N MET A 125 0.74 -25.15 -30.14
CA MET A 125 2.16 -25.51 -30.03
C MET A 125 2.73 -26.09 -31.34
N GLU A 126 1.94 -26.90 -32.06
CA GLU A 126 2.34 -27.40 -33.37
C GLU A 126 2.49 -26.28 -34.40
N THR A 127 1.63 -25.27 -34.36
CA THR A 127 1.75 -24.11 -35.25
C THR A 127 2.94 -23.21 -34.85
N ILE A 128 3.23 -23.09 -33.54
CA ILE A 128 4.43 -22.43 -33.02
C ILE A 128 5.70 -23.15 -33.52
N ARG A 129 5.70 -24.49 -33.59
CA ARG A 129 6.82 -25.26 -34.18
C ARG A 129 7.11 -24.84 -35.62
N HIS A 130 6.06 -24.70 -36.44
CA HIS A 130 6.20 -24.24 -37.82
C HIS A 130 6.72 -22.80 -37.90
N LEU A 131 6.20 -21.91 -37.05
CA LEU A 131 6.67 -20.51 -36.95
C LEU A 131 8.15 -20.43 -36.60
N TYR A 132 8.59 -21.21 -35.60
CA TYR A 132 10.00 -21.29 -35.21
C TYR A 132 10.88 -21.81 -36.37
N GLY A 133 10.45 -22.88 -37.06
CA GLY A 133 11.15 -23.42 -38.22
C GLY A 133 11.27 -22.41 -39.38
N ALA A 134 10.18 -21.70 -39.71
CA ALA A 134 10.18 -20.67 -40.75
C ALA A 134 11.08 -19.48 -40.39
N SER A 135 11.08 -19.07 -39.12
CA SER A 135 11.93 -17.99 -38.60
C SER A 135 13.41 -18.36 -38.64
N LYS A 136 13.75 -19.61 -38.30
CA LYS A 136 15.12 -20.13 -38.42
C LYS A 136 15.60 -20.20 -39.88
N LYS A 137 14.76 -20.69 -40.80
CA LYS A 137 15.06 -20.76 -42.26
C LYS A 137 15.30 -19.38 -42.87
N SER A 138 14.57 -18.36 -42.40
CA SER A 138 14.69 -16.98 -42.89
C SER A 138 15.76 -16.15 -42.18
N GLY A 139 16.53 -16.72 -41.25
CA GLY A 139 17.58 -16.01 -40.52
C GLY A 139 17.06 -14.93 -39.57
N LYS A 140 15.81 -15.06 -39.09
CA LYS A 140 15.16 -14.15 -38.14
C LYS A 140 14.85 -14.82 -36.79
N PRO A 141 15.83 -15.44 -36.09
CA PRO A 141 15.57 -15.99 -34.77
C PRO A 141 15.24 -14.87 -33.78
N TYR A 142 14.26 -15.09 -32.93
CA TYR A 142 13.90 -14.21 -31.84
C TYR A 142 14.10 -14.90 -30.49
N ALA A 143 14.99 -14.35 -29.66
CA ALA A 143 15.16 -14.75 -28.27
C ALA A 143 14.52 -13.70 -27.34
N PRO A 144 13.79 -14.11 -26.29
CA PRO A 144 13.18 -13.17 -25.37
C PRO A 144 14.28 -12.43 -24.61
N LYS A 145 14.25 -11.09 -24.67
CA LYS A 145 15.17 -10.26 -23.89
C LYS A 145 14.85 -10.39 -22.41
N MET A 146 15.85 -10.73 -21.59
CA MET A 146 15.74 -10.71 -20.14
C MET A 146 15.45 -9.29 -19.66
N SER A 147 14.42 -9.14 -18.82
CA SER A 147 14.08 -7.84 -18.22
C SER A 147 15.09 -7.47 -17.14
N GLU A 148 15.24 -6.18 -16.85
CA GLU A 148 16.10 -5.71 -15.76
C GLU A 148 15.61 -6.26 -14.40
N GLU A 149 14.30 -6.34 -14.19
CA GLU A 149 13.70 -6.92 -12.97
C GLU A 149 14.10 -8.40 -12.81
N THR A 150 14.01 -9.18 -13.88
CA THR A 150 14.43 -10.59 -13.87
C THR A 150 15.93 -10.73 -13.61
N ALA A 151 16.76 -9.83 -14.16
CA ALA A 151 18.20 -9.82 -13.91
C ALA A 151 18.52 -9.54 -12.43
N VAL A 152 17.86 -8.56 -11.81
CA VAL A 152 18.00 -8.25 -10.38
C VAL A 152 17.55 -9.42 -9.50
N LEU A 153 16.44 -10.07 -9.86
CA LEU A 153 15.95 -11.26 -9.16
C LEU A 153 16.94 -12.42 -9.21
N ILE A 154 17.49 -12.71 -10.40
CA ILE A 154 18.52 -13.74 -10.60
C ILE A 154 19.76 -13.43 -9.76
N GLU A 155 20.25 -12.18 -9.80
CA GLU A 155 21.42 -11.76 -9.03
C GLU A 155 21.18 -11.90 -7.52
N SER A 156 20.03 -11.44 -7.03
CA SER A 156 19.65 -11.53 -5.63
C SER A 156 19.56 -12.98 -5.15
N THR A 157 18.93 -13.85 -5.96
CA THR A 157 18.80 -15.28 -5.65
C THR A 157 20.16 -15.96 -5.63
N ARG A 158 21.02 -15.71 -6.62
CA ARG A 158 22.41 -16.23 -6.66
C ARG A 158 23.23 -15.78 -5.47
N ASN A 159 23.11 -14.51 -5.07
CA ASN A 159 23.81 -13.99 -3.89
C ASN A 159 23.39 -14.73 -2.61
N LEU A 160 22.12 -15.07 -2.46
CA LEU A 160 21.63 -15.84 -1.31
C LEU A 160 22.04 -17.31 -1.38
N ILE A 161 22.05 -17.93 -2.57
CA ILE A 161 22.59 -19.28 -2.75
C ILE A 161 24.07 -19.34 -2.38
N ASN A 162 24.86 -18.37 -2.84
CA ASN A 162 26.27 -18.25 -2.46
C ASN A 162 26.48 -18.02 -0.96
N ALA A 163 25.47 -17.46 -0.27
CA ALA A 163 25.46 -17.29 1.18
C ALA A 163 24.98 -18.53 1.94
N GLY A 164 24.59 -19.61 1.24
CA GLY A 164 24.21 -20.90 1.83
C GLY A 164 22.71 -21.15 1.94
N PHE A 165 21.85 -20.34 1.30
CA PHE A 165 20.40 -20.52 1.33
C PHE A 165 19.90 -21.31 0.10
N SER A 166 18.95 -22.20 0.29
CA SER A 166 18.36 -23.03 -0.77
C SER A 166 17.02 -22.49 -1.28
N PHE A 167 16.77 -22.69 -2.58
CA PHE A 167 15.59 -22.24 -3.31
C PHE A 167 15.15 -23.28 -4.34
N GLN A 168 13.86 -23.33 -4.59
CA GLN A 168 13.24 -23.99 -5.75
C GLN A 168 12.54 -22.93 -6.60
N ILE A 169 12.43 -23.16 -7.91
CA ILE A 169 11.69 -22.26 -8.80
C ILE A 169 10.27 -22.79 -8.99
N VAL A 170 9.28 -21.99 -8.61
CA VAL A 170 7.86 -22.35 -8.67
C VAL A 170 7.08 -21.27 -9.42
N ASN A 171 6.51 -21.63 -10.56
CA ASN A 171 5.72 -20.72 -11.40
C ASN A 171 6.42 -19.38 -11.73
N GLY A 172 7.72 -19.42 -12.01
CA GLY A 172 8.50 -18.21 -12.32
C GLY A 172 8.88 -17.34 -11.12
N GLU A 173 8.76 -17.85 -9.90
CA GLU A 173 9.20 -17.20 -8.67
C GLU A 173 10.18 -18.13 -7.91
N PRO A 174 11.26 -17.60 -7.31
CA PRO A 174 12.08 -18.36 -6.38
C PRO A 174 11.36 -18.49 -5.04
N GLU A 175 11.15 -19.71 -4.57
CA GLU A 175 10.59 -20.02 -3.26
C GLU A 175 11.68 -20.67 -2.38
N PHE A 176 11.77 -20.28 -1.11
CA PHE A 176 12.70 -20.90 -0.16
C PHE A 176 12.36 -22.39 0.06
N GLU A 177 13.37 -23.25 0.13
CA GLU A 177 13.17 -24.66 0.49
C GLU A 177 13.28 -24.89 2.00
N GLN A 178 12.48 -25.81 2.54
CA GLN A 178 12.57 -26.24 3.95
C GLN A 178 12.60 -25.05 4.92
N ASP A 179 13.57 -25.01 5.84
CA ASP A 179 13.73 -23.95 6.84
C ASP A 179 14.71 -22.84 6.40
N SER A 180 14.99 -22.74 5.09
CA SER A 180 16.00 -21.83 4.52
C SER A 180 15.66 -20.35 4.78
N GLU A 181 14.38 -19.98 4.70
CA GLU A 181 13.94 -18.62 5.02
C GLU A 181 14.16 -18.30 6.50
N GLN A 182 13.80 -19.20 7.44
CA GLN A 182 14.03 -18.92 8.86
C GLN A 182 15.52 -18.84 9.18
N CYS A 183 16.37 -19.64 8.52
CA CYS A 183 17.82 -19.53 8.64
C CYS A 183 18.34 -18.15 8.18
N LEU A 184 17.81 -17.63 7.06
CA LEU A 184 18.17 -16.30 6.56
C LEU A 184 17.77 -15.20 7.53
N VAL A 185 16.54 -15.25 8.02
CA VAL A 185 16.00 -14.25 8.94
C VAL A 185 16.78 -14.27 10.27
N ALA A 186 17.12 -15.45 10.79
CA ALA A 186 17.98 -15.60 11.96
C ALA A 186 19.41 -15.05 11.74
N GLU A 187 19.97 -15.22 10.53
CA GLU A 187 21.27 -14.66 10.18
C GLU A 187 21.26 -13.12 10.11
N LEU A 188 20.18 -12.52 9.59
CA LEU A 188 19.98 -11.07 9.63
C LEU A 188 19.94 -10.55 11.07
N GLU A 189 19.17 -11.22 11.94
CA GLU A 189 19.10 -10.90 13.37
C GLU A 189 20.49 -11.01 14.04
N ARG A 190 21.19 -12.12 13.80
CA ARG A 190 22.54 -12.36 14.35
C ARG A 190 23.52 -11.26 13.95
N ARG A 191 23.49 -10.81 12.69
CA ARG A 191 24.35 -9.72 12.19
C ARG A 191 24.05 -8.37 12.83
N ILE A 192 22.77 -8.05 13.04
CA ILE A 192 22.39 -6.83 13.75
C ILE A 192 22.86 -6.89 15.21
N LYS A 193 22.68 -8.03 15.89
CA LYS A 193 23.19 -8.25 17.24
C LYS A 193 24.72 -8.09 17.30
N GLU A 194 25.45 -8.65 16.33
CA GLU A 194 26.92 -8.54 16.22
C GLU A 194 27.40 -7.07 16.09
N LEU A 195 26.69 -6.27 15.30
CA LEU A 195 26.99 -4.86 15.07
C LEU A 195 26.54 -3.94 16.21
N GLY A 196 25.51 -4.34 16.95
CA GLY A 196 24.78 -3.51 17.90
C GLY A 196 23.70 -2.67 17.22
N GLY A 197 22.48 -2.72 17.75
CA GLY A 197 21.31 -2.09 17.13
C GLY A 197 21.43 -0.57 17.00
N MET A 198 22.01 0.09 18.01
CA MET A 198 22.27 1.55 17.97
C MET A 198 23.21 1.94 16.82
N TYR A 199 24.23 1.11 16.54
CA TYR A 199 25.15 1.35 15.43
C TYR A 199 24.43 1.25 14.09
N VAL A 200 23.66 0.17 13.87
CA VAL A 200 22.92 -0.06 12.62
C VAL A 200 21.93 1.08 12.35
N ILE A 201 21.16 1.50 13.36
CA ILE A 201 20.20 2.62 13.24
C ILE A 201 20.93 3.91 12.83
N ARG A 202 22.04 4.25 13.48
CA ARG A 202 22.82 5.46 13.14
C ARG A 202 23.34 5.41 11.70
N GLN A 203 23.89 4.28 11.26
CA GLN A 203 24.37 4.12 9.88
C GLN A 203 23.23 4.24 8.85
N LEU A 204 22.06 3.63 9.11
CA LEU A 204 20.88 3.79 8.26
C LEU A 204 20.45 5.26 8.15
N PHE A 205 20.44 5.98 9.28
CA PHE A 205 20.10 7.40 9.27
C PHE A 205 21.11 8.26 8.53
N ASP A 206 22.40 8.07 8.79
CA ASP A 206 23.46 8.91 8.24
C ASP A 206 23.66 8.71 6.73
N ARG A 207 23.47 7.47 6.24
CA ARG A 207 23.72 7.13 4.82
C ARG A 207 22.48 7.20 3.96
N GLU A 208 21.34 6.84 4.52
CA GLU A 208 20.12 6.63 3.74
C GLU A 208 18.99 7.58 4.16
N ILE A 209 18.56 7.56 5.41
CA ILE A 209 17.27 8.18 5.77
C ILE A 209 17.36 9.70 5.81
N ARG A 210 18.41 10.29 6.41
CA ARG A 210 18.47 11.74 6.69
C ARG A 210 18.41 12.59 5.42
N ALA A 211 19.09 12.19 4.36
CA ALA A 211 19.11 12.91 3.09
C ALA A 211 17.75 12.94 2.37
N ARG A 212 16.80 12.07 2.79
CA ARG A 212 15.46 11.98 2.23
C ARG A 212 14.43 12.82 3.01
N TYR A 213 14.85 13.59 4.01
CA TYR A 213 13.95 14.47 4.76
C TYR A 213 13.48 15.65 3.89
N HIS A 214 12.17 15.84 3.81
CA HIS A 214 11.57 16.94 3.09
C HIS A 214 10.97 17.95 4.06
N GLU A 215 11.62 19.10 4.24
CA GLU A 215 11.24 20.09 5.27
C GLU A 215 9.80 20.59 5.14
N LYS A 216 9.34 20.92 3.92
CA LYS A 216 7.98 21.45 3.69
C LYS A 216 6.88 20.46 4.09
N LEU A 217 7.10 19.17 3.85
CA LEU A 217 6.17 18.10 4.22
C LEU A 217 6.41 17.62 5.66
N GLY A 218 7.60 17.86 6.19
CA GLY A 218 8.04 17.51 7.53
C GLY A 218 8.26 16.02 7.76
N ARG A 219 8.51 15.24 6.71
CA ARG A 219 8.71 13.77 6.73
C ARG A 219 9.83 13.31 5.81
N TYR A 220 10.31 12.09 6.01
CA TYR A 220 11.23 11.39 5.12
C TYR A 220 10.47 10.79 3.93
N LEU A 221 10.93 11.09 2.71
CA LEU A 221 10.41 10.54 1.45
C LEU A 221 11.04 9.16 1.19
N ILE A 222 10.54 8.17 1.93
CA ILE A 222 10.83 6.75 1.73
C ILE A 222 9.58 6.14 1.11
N TYR A 223 9.66 5.74 -0.15
CA TYR A 223 8.54 5.24 -0.95
C TYR A 223 9.03 4.16 -1.94
N ARG A 224 8.11 3.59 -2.73
CA ARG A 224 8.35 2.40 -3.57
C ARG A 224 9.37 2.58 -4.70
N ASN A 225 9.70 3.82 -5.07
CA ASN A 225 10.65 4.16 -6.14
C ASN A 225 10.37 3.39 -7.45
N LYS A 226 9.10 3.31 -7.87
CA LYS A 226 8.77 2.75 -9.18
C LYS A 226 9.21 3.67 -10.31
N ILE A 227 9.53 3.06 -11.44
CA ILE A 227 9.96 3.71 -12.66
C ILE A 227 8.72 4.01 -13.51
N SER A 228 8.60 5.25 -13.95
CA SER A 228 7.50 5.72 -14.79
C SER A 228 7.73 5.38 -16.27
N MET A 229 6.68 5.44 -17.09
CA MET A 229 6.82 5.16 -18.53
C MET A 229 7.77 6.14 -19.21
N GLY A 230 8.69 5.60 -20.02
CA GLY A 230 9.65 6.41 -20.78
C GLY A 230 10.81 6.94 -19.93
N GLU A 231 10.80 6.69 -18.63
CA GLU A 231 11.92 7.00 -17.75
C GLU A 231 13.07 6.01 -17.98
N LYS A 232 14.24 6.53 -18.37
CA LYS A 232 15.46 5.74 -18.57
C LYS A 232 16.28 5.72 -17.27
N ARG A 233 15.77 5.05 -16.25
CA ARG A 233 16.50 4.82 -15.00
C ARG A 233 16.75 3.34 -14.81
N HIS A 234 17.93 3.01 -14.29
CA HIS A 234 18.26 1.66 -13.85
C HIS A 234 17.58 1.35 -12.52
N ILE A 235 17.25 0.07 -12.33
CA ILE A 235 16.67 -0.42 -11.09
C ILE A 235 17.70 -0.28 -9.97
N LYS A 236 17.30 0.39 -8.89
CA LYS A 236 18.05 0.43 -7.63
C LYS A 236 17.33 -0.45 -6.61
N VAL A 237 18.02 -1.50 -6.17
CA VAL A 237 17.48 -2.45 -5.18
C VAL A 237 17.08 -1.72 -3.89
N ARG A 238 15.87 -2.01 -3.42
CA ARG A 238 15.25 -1.31 -2.29
C ARG A 238 15.78 -1.83 -0.96
N ILE A 239 15.90 -0.96 0.04
CA ILE A 239 16.30 -1.34 1.41
C ILE A 239 15.04 -1.53 2.25
N PRO A 240 14.88 -2.65 2.98
CA PRO A 240 13.77 -2.87 3.89
C PRO A 240 13.97 -2.08 5.19
N TYR A 241 13.83 -0.75 5.11
CA TYR A 241 14.15 0.17 6.21
C TYR A 241 13.38 -0.16 7.50
N GLN A 242 12.06 -0.35 7.39
CA GLN A 242 11.22 -0.59 8.56
C GLN A 242 11.65 -1.87 9.27
N TYR A 243 11.87 -2.95 8.54
CA TYR A 243 12.34 -4.22 9.11
C TYR A 243 13.69 -4.08 9.83
N LEU A 244 14.68 -3.47 9.18
CA LEU A 244 16.01 -3.28 9.78
C LEU A 244 15.98 -2.37 11.01
N LEU A 245 15.17 -1.30 10.98
CA LEU A 245 14.99 -0.41 12.13
C LEU A 245 14.36 -1.17 13.30
N GLN A 246 13.26 -1.89 13.06
CA GLN A 246 12.55 -2.63 14.11
C GLN A 246 13.38 -3.75 14.73
N LEU A 247 14.13 -4.49 13.90
CA LEU A 247 15.04 -5.53 14.38
C LEU A 247 16.23 -4.93 15.15
N SER A 248 16.72 -3.76 14.74
CA SER A 248 17.77 -3.05 15.47
C SER A 248 17.33 -2.52 16.83
N LEU A 249 16.06 -2.14 16.99
CA LEU A 249 15.52 -1.68 18.30
C LEU A 249 15.61 -2.77 19.38
N LYS A 250 15.61 -4.05 19.00
CA LYS A 250 15.78 -5.20 19.91
C LYS A 250 17.17 -5.23 20.57
N PHE A 251 18.18 -4.65 19.92
CA PHE A 251 19.59 -4.76 20.33
C PHE A 251 20.24 -3.41 20.65
N LEU A 252 19.47 -2.45 21.17
CA LEU A 252 19.97 -1.09 21.46
C LEU A 252 21.09 -1.05 22.49
N LYS A 253 21.07 -1.96 23.48
CA LYS A 253 22.08 -2.06 24.55
C LYS A 253 23.28 -2.93 24.16
N THR A 254 23.26 -3.57 23.00
CA THR A 254 24.36 -4.44 22.58
C THR A 254 25.54 -3.61 22.11
N GLU A 255 26.66 -3.72 22.81
CA GLU A 255 27.92 -3.10 22.42
C GLU A 255 28.72 -4.04 21.49
N SER A 256 29.25 -3.47 20.42
CA SER A 256 30.08 -4.21 19.48
C SER A 256 31.56 -3.93 19.74
N ILE A 257 32.31 -5.00 20.00
CA ILE A 257 33.75 -4.97 20.33
C ILE A 257 34.67 -4.90 19.10
N PHE A 258 34.10 -4.89 17.90
CA PHE A 258 34.87 -4.91 16.65
C PHE A 258 35.39 -3.54 16.23
N THR A 259 36.44 -3.56 15.40
CA THR A 259 37.01 -2.35 14.78
C THR A 259 36.02 -1.69 13.82
N ASN A 260 36.19 -0.38 13.58
CA ASN A 260 35.31 0.35 12.66
C ASN A 260 35.33 -0.20 11.24
N ALA A 261 36.49 -0.63 10.73
CA ALA A 261 36.60 -1.22 9.40
C ALA A 261 35.83 -2.55 9.28
N TYR A 262 35.87 -3.40 10.31
CA TYR A 262 35.10 -4.63 10.33
C TYR A 262 33.59 -4.34 10.41
N LYS A 263 33.18 -3.41 11.29
CA LYS A 263 31.78 -2.98 11.40
C LYS A 263 31.24 -2.44 10.09
N GLU A 264 32.06 -1.68 9.36
CA GLU A 264 31.70 -1.17 8.04
C GLU A 264 31.44 -2.29 7.05
N HIS A 265 32.40 -3.21 6.92
CA HIS A 265 32.26 -4.35 6.01
C HIS A 265 31.01 -5.18 6.34
N ARG A 266 30.79 -5.50 7.62
CA ARG A 266 29.63 -6.25 8.08
C ARG A 266 28.30 -5.52 7.88
N TYR A 267 28.30 -4.20 8.03
CA TYR A 267 27.11 -3.39 7.74
C TYR A 267 26.74 -3.47 6.25
N GLN A 268 27.71 -3.37 5.33
CA GLN A 268 27.46 -3.52 3.90
C GLN A 268 26.92 -4.91 3.54
N GLU A 269 27.47 -5.96 4.15
CA GLU A 269 26.95 -7.33 3.98
C GLU A 269 25.51 -7.46 4.50
N LEU A 270 25.20 -6.87 5.66
CA LEU A 270 23.85 -6.87 6.24
C LEU A 270 22.85 -6.19 5.29
N ILE A 271 23.18 -4.99 4.78
CA ILE A 271 22.30 -4.26 3.86
C ILE A 271 22.09 -5.07 2.58
N ARG A 272 23.16 -5.61 1.99
CA ARG A 272 23.06 -6.42 0.76
C ARG A 272 22.20 -7.67 0.96
N MET A 273 22.37 -8.38 2.08
CA MET A 273 21.56 -9.56 2.40
C MET A 273 20.08 -9.19 2.57
N ALA A 274 19.79 -8.10 3.28
CA ALA A 274 18.42 -7.63 3.47
C ALA A 274 17.76 -7.15 2.16
N GLN A 275 18.53 -6.50 1.28
CA GLN A 275 18.12 -6.14 -0.08
C GLN A 275 17.76 -7.39 -0.90
N ASN A 276 18.68 -8.36 -0.97
CA ASN A 276 18.44 -9.61 -1.70
C ASN A 276 17.22 -10.36 -1.16
N TYR A 277 17.02 -10.36 0.17
CA TYR A 277 15.85 -10.97 0.79
C TYR A 277 14.55 -10.31 0.33
N LEU A 278 14.48 -8.98 0.34
CA LEU A 278 13.31 -8.24 -0.15
C LEU A 278 13.00 -8.59 -1.62
N GLU A 279 14.01 -8.70 -2.48
CA GLU A 279 13.82 -9.02 -3.90
C GLU A 279 13.27 -10.44 -4.10
N VAL A 280 13.79 -11.45 -3.41
CA VAL A 280 13.32 -12.83 -3.61
C VAL A 280 11.90 -13.06 -3.08
N LEU A 281 11.41 -12.22 -2.15
CA LEU A 281 10.01 -12.26 -1.71
C LEU A 281 9.01 -11.84 -2.80
N GLN A 282 9.47 -11.19 -3.88
CA GLN A 282 8.66 -10.81 -5.05
C GLN A 282 7.36 -10.06 -4.67
N LEU A 283 7.43 -9.16 -3.68
CA LEU A 283 6.27 -8.44 -3.16
C LEU A 283 5.77 -7.37 -4.12
N GLN A 284 6.65 -6.74 -4.90
CA GLN A 284 6.27 -5.71 -5.86
C GLN A 284 7.34 -5.54 -6.95
N GLY A 285 6.92 -5.35 -8.20
CA GLY A 285 7.80 -4.95 -9.29
C GLY A 285 8.32 -3.51 -9.18
N TYR A 286 9.14 -3.11 -10.14
CA TYR A 286 9.73 -1.77 -10.25
C TYR A 286 8.99 -0.88 -11.23
N MET A 287 8.10 -1.42 -12.07
CA MET A 287 7.37 -0.63 -13.05
C MET A 287 6.02 -0.12 -12.51
N THR A 288 5.71 1.14 -12.82
CA THR A 288 4.42 1.78 -12.45
C THR A 288 3.22 1.09 -13.10
N TRP A 289 3.39 0.59 -14.33
CA TRP A 289 2.32 -0.08 -15.08
C TRP A 289 1.81 -1.37 -14.45
N GLU A 290 2.62 -2.02 -13.62
CA GLU A 290 2.17 -3.15 -12.82
C GLU A 290 0.95 -2.74 -11.97
N ASP A 291 0.89 -1.51 -11.45
CA ASP A 291 -0.22 -0.99 -10.63
C ASP A 291 -1.41 -0.51 -11.48
N VAL A 292 -1.21 -0.28 -12.78
CA VAL A 292 -2.25 0.19 -13.70
C VAL A 292 -3.02 -0.98 -14.31
N PHE A 293 -2.33 -2.03 -14.70
CA PHE A 293 -2.94 -3.18 -15.38
C PHE A 293 -3.23 -4.30 -14.38
N ILE A 294 -4.19 -4.06 -13.49
CA ILE A 294 -4.62 -5.04 -12.48
C ILE A 294 -5.91 -5.73 -12.94
N ASP A 295 -5.93 -7.05 -12.83
CA ASP A 295 -7.18 -7.81 -12.87
C ASP A 295 -7.86 -7.77 -11.48
N LEU A 296 -9.14 -7.43 -11.45
CA LEU A 296 -9.88 -7.15 -10.20
C LEU A 296 -9.89 -8.33 -9.24
N GLU A 297 -9.87 -9.55 -9.79
CA GLU A 297 -9.84 -10.81 -9.06
C GLU A 297 -8.53 -10.98 -8.25
N ASP A 298 -7.44 -10.36 -8.69
CA ASP A 298 -6.14 -10.42 -8.02
C ASP A 298 -5.97 -9.33 -6.94
N PHE A 299 -6.98 -8.45 -6.76
CA PHE A 299 -6.91 -7.36 -5.79
C PHE A 299 -6.56 -7.83 -4.36
N PRO A 300 -7.20 -8.87 -3.76
CA PRO A 300 -6.84 -9.32 -2.42
C PRO A 300 -5.39 -9.77 -2.30
N TYR A 301 -4.90 -10.52 -3.30
CA TYR A 301 -3.51 -11.00 -3.33
C TYR A 301 -2.52 -9.83 -3.39
N ARG A 302 -2.85 -8.82 -4.19
CA ARG A 302 -2.02 -7.61 -4.30
C ARG A 302 -2.08 -6.74 -3.05
N LEU A 303 -3.25 -6.63 -2.41
CA LEU A 303 -3.39 -5.97 -1.11
C LEU A 303 -2.46 -6.64 -0.10
N ALA A 304 -2.48 -7.97 0.02
CA ALA A 304 -1.60 -8.71 0.91
C ALA A 304 -0.10 -8.46 0.61
N LYS A 305 0.31 -8.53 -0.66
CA LYS A 305 1.69 -8.20 -1.08
C LYS A 305 2.11 -6.78 -0.71
N ASN A 306 1.25 -5.79 -0.94
CA ASN A 306 1.53 -4.40 -0.57
C ASN A 306 1.59 -4.21 0.95
N LEU A 307 0.76 -4.90 1.73
CA LEU A 307 0.82 -4.87 3.20
C LEU A 307 2.16 -5.41 3.70
N CYS A 308 2.63 -6.54 3.15
CA CYS A 308 3.96 -7.09 3.46
C CYS A 308 5.07 -6.11 3.08
N PHE A 309 4.99 -5.49 1.89
CA PHE A 309 5.98 -4.52 1.44
C PHE A 309 6.06 -3.33 2.39
N GLU A 310 4.91 -2.82 2.85
CA GLU A 310 4.85 -1.68 3.77
C GLU A 310 5.47 -2.00 5.12
N LYS A 311 5.16 -3.17 5.66
CA LYS A 311 5.73 -3.67 6.91
C LYS A 311 7.26 -3.82 6.85
N LEU A 312 7.81 -4.17 5.69
CA LEU A 312 9.25 -4.32 5.47
C LEU A 312 9.96 -2.98 5.20
N CYS A 313 9.36 -2.13 4.37
CA CYS A 313 10.10 -1.06 3.70
C CYS A 313 9.80 0.34 4.21
N ILE A 314 8.58 0.64 4.64
CA ILE A 314 8.11 2.01 4.84
C ILE A 314 7.91 2.28 6.33
N PRO A 315 8.80 3.06 6.97
CA PRO A 315 8.58 3.47 8.35
C PRO A 315 7.37 4.41 8.41
N ARG A 316 6.43 4.10 9.30
CA ARG A 316 5.31 5.01 9.60
C ARG A 316 5.83 6.31 10.19
N GLN A 317 5.24 7.41 9.74
CA GLN A 317 5.71 8.74 10.08
C GLN A 317 4.55 9.69 10.34
N TYR A 318 4.68 10.44 11.42
CA TYR A 318 3.74 11.48 11.82
C TYR A 318 4.45 12.80 11.99
N HIS A 319 3.83 13.88 11.51
CA HIS A 319 4.39 15.20 11.73
C HIS A 319 4.20 15.58 13.23
N PRO A 320 5.22 16.09 13.95
CA PRO A 320 5.10 16.44 15.37
C PRO A 320 3.94 17.40 15.65
N GLU A 321 3.80 18.44 14.84
CA GLU A 321 2.65 19.37 14.90
C GLU A 321 1.28 18.71 14.69
N PHE A 322 1.21 17.65 13.87
CA PHE A 322 -0.03 16.90 13.72
C PHE A 322 -0.33 16.06 14.98
N VAL A 323 0.70 15.44 15.57
CA VAL A 323 0.57 14.73 16.86
C VAL A 323 0.15 15.71 17.97
N ARG A 324 0.73 16.91 18.02
CA ARG A 324 0.34 18.00 18.93
C ARG A 324 -1.15 18.31 18.81
N LEU A 325 -1.61 18.48 17.58
CA LEU A 325 -3.00 18.79 17.27
C LEU A 325 -3.94 17.67 17.73
N LEU A 326 -3.58 16.40 17.51
CA LEU A 326 -4.36 15.25 18.00
C LEU A 326 -4.42 15.21 19.53
N LEU A 327 -3.28 15.39 20.21
CA LEU A 327 -3.22 15.42 21.67
C LEU A 327 -4.19 16.47 22.23
N GLN A 328 -4.11 17.71 21.72
CA GLN A 328 -4.91 18.83 22.23
C GLN A 328 -6.40 18.70 21.91
N ASN A 329 -6.77 18.29 20.69
CA ASN A 329 -8.18 18.35 20.29
C ASN A 329 -8.93 17.05 20.54
N MET A 330 -8.24 15.91 20.57
CA MET A 330 -8.87 14.61 20.76
C MET A 330 -8.78 14.10 22.20
N LEU A 331 -7.70 14.44 22.94
CA LEU A 331 -7.39 13.81 24.23
C LEU A 331 -7.48 14.78 25.42
N GLU A 332 -6.97 16.02 25.29
CA GLU A 332 -7.03 17.04 26.35
C GLU A 332 -8.44 17.25 26.91
N PRO A 333 -9.53 17.32 26.11
CA PRO A 333 -10.88 17.54 26.62
C PRO A 333 -11.34 16.46 27.61
N PHE A 334 -10.69 15.30 27.63
CA PHE A 334 -10.98 14.21 28.57
C PHE A 334 -10.01 14.18 29.76
N TYR A 335 -8.83 14.80 29.64
CA TYR A 335 -7.81 14.80 30.67
C TYR A 335 -8.15 15.80 31.78
N GLY A 336 -8.58 15.29 32.93
CA GLY A 336 -8.99 16.11 34.08
C GLY A 336 -10.50 16.38 34.15
N THR A 337 -11.30 15.77 33.29
CA THR A 337 -12.75 15.68 33.49
C THR A 337 -13.07 14.69 34.62
N GLY A 338 -13.98 15.05 35.53
CA GLY A 338 -14.33 14.23 36.70
C GLY A 338 -13.64 14.64 38.01
N ARG A 339 -13.97 13.95 39.11
CA ARG A 339 -13.54 14.34 40.47
C ARG A 339 -12.09 13.94 40.79
N ASP A 340 -11.56 12.91 40.14
CA ASP A 340 -10.24 12.34 40.44
C ASP A 340 -9.18 12.76 39.42
N LYS A 341 -7.99 13.14 39.92
CA LYS A 341 -6.81 13.39 39.08
C LYS A 341 -6.45 12.14 38.29
N MET A 342 -6.19 12.30 36.98
CA MET A 342 -5.83 11.20 36.08
C MET A 342 -4.45 10.61 36.41
N ARG A 343 -3.48 11.51 36.56
CA ARG A 343 -2.09 11.27 36.95
C ARG A 343 -1.62 12.42 37.83
N VAL A 344 -0.41 12.29 38.37
CA VAL A 344 0.20 13.32 39.22
C VAL A 344 0.72 14.52 38.42
N TYR A 345 1.01 14.32 37.14
CA TYR A 345 1.34 15.37 36.18
C TYR A 345 0.08 15.94 35.53
N SER A 346 0.17 17.17 35.02
CA SER A 346 -0.93 17.79 34.24
C SER A 346 -0.82 17.41 32.76
N PHE A 347 -1.91 17.59 32.00
CA PHE A 347 -1.87 17.44 30.54
C PHE A 347 -0.80 18.36 29.92
N HIS A 348 -0.71 19.60 30.42
CA HIS A 348 0.29 20.56 29.97
C HIS A 348 1.73 20.03 30.17
N ASN A 349 2.05 19.44 31.33
CA ASN A 349 3.38 18.84 31.55
C ASN A 349 3.66 17.69 30.56
N TYR A 350 2.66 16.87 30.27
CA TYR A 350 2.79 15.79 29.29
C TYR A 350 2.99 16.33 27.86
N LEU A 351 2.21 17.34 27.48
CA LEU A 351 2.27 17.96 26.16
C LEU A 351 3.63 18.63 25.94
N GLU A 352 4.12 19.44 26.89
CA GLU A 352 5.44 20.06 26.80
C GLU A 352 6.57 19.04 26.65
N PHE A 353 6.50 17.95 27.43
CA PHE A 353 7.44 16.84 27.32
C PHE A 353 7.40 16.19 25.91
N ALA A 354 6.19 15.86 25.43
CA ALA A 354 6.01 15.22 24.13
C ALA A 354 6.54 16.09 22.98
N ILE A 355 6.19 17.38 22.95
CA ILE A 355 6.65 18.30 21.90
C ILE A 355 8.16 18.46 21.94
N TYR A 356 8.74 18.68 23.12
CA TYR A 356 10.19 18.80 23.24
C TYR A 356 10.92 17.57 22.70
N VAL A 357 10.51 16.36 23.10
CA VAL A 357 11.14 15.13 22.65
C VAL A 357 11.03 14.97 21.13
N MET A 358 9.83 15.16 20.55
CA MET A 358 9.61 15.01 19.11
C MET A 358 10.40 16.03 18.27
N ASP A 359 10.54 17.27 18.74
CA ASP A 359 11.30 18.31 18.03
C ASP A 359 12.81 18.15 18.18
N ALA A 360 13.25 17.66 19.34
CA ALA A 360 14.64 17.44 19.67
C ALA A 360 15.22 16.19 18.99
N ALA A 361 14.43 15.15 18.75
CA ALA A 361 14.83 13.92 18.07
C ALA A 361 14.65 14.05 16.55
N LYS A 362 15.61 14.69 15.86
CA LYS A 362 15.71 14.73 14.39
C LYS A 362 16.66 13.63 13.88
N GLY A 363 16.28 12.40 14.13
CA GLY A 363 17.08 11.19 14.05
C GLY A 363 17.31 10.54 15.43
N PRO A 364 18.08 9.44 15.48
CA PRO A 364 18.29 8.65 16.69
C PRO A 364 18.96 9.48 17.78
N ARG A 365 18.25 9.69 18.89
CA ARG A 365 18.70 10.54 20.00
C ARG A 365 18.56 9.84 21.34
N ILE A 366 19.54 10.04 22.21
CA ILE A 366 19.48 9.66 23.62
C ILE A 366 19.25 10.93 24.43
N PHE A 367 18.24 10.90 25.30
CA PHE A 367 17.92 11.93 26.27
C PHE A 367 18.39 11.50 27.65
N LYS A 368 18.97 12.43 28.40
CA LYS A 368 19.25 12.23 29.83
C LYS A 368 18.09 12.77 30.67
N ARG A 369 17.74 12.09 31.77
CA ARG A 369 16.71 12.56 32.71
C ARG A 369 17.01 13.97 33.23
N GLN A 370 18.27 14.26 33.54
CA GLN A 370 18.71 15.59 33.97
C GLN A 370 18.42 16.66 32.90
N GLU A 371 18.78 16.39 31.64
CA GLU A 371 18.51 17.30 30.51
C GLU A 371 17.01 17.61 30.40
N LEU A 372 16.17 16.58 30.48
CA LEU A 372 14.71 16.73 30.41
C LEU A 372 14.16 17.56 31.59
N SER A 373 14.68 17.32 32.80
CA SER A 373 14.27 18.06 34.00
C SER A 373 14.65 19.53 33.92
N GLU A 374 15.90 19.83 33.55
CA GLU A 374 16.41 21.21 33.44
C GLU A 374 15.69 21.98 32.34
N ARG A 375 15.44 21.32 31.21
CA ARG A 375 14.85 21.98 30.04
C ARG A 375 13.37 22.29 30.21
N LEU A 376 12.62 21.40 30.86
CA LEU A 376 11.16 21.50 30.94
C LEU A 376 10.68 22.15 32.24
N GLY A 377 11.54 22.28 33.26
CA GLY A 377 11.12 22.80 34.57
C GLY A 377 10.07 21.94 35.28
N ILE A 378 9.87 20.69 34.81
CA ILE A 378 8.95 19.74 35.42
C ILE A 378 9.63 19.14 36.66
N SER A 379 8.95 19.17 37.80
CA SER A 379 9.44 18.57 39.05
C SER A 379 9.83 17.10 38.83
N THR A 380 10.94 16.66 39.43
CA THR A 380 11.49 15.30 39.26
C THR A 380 10.45 14.20 39.38
N TYR A 381 9.61 14.24 40.42
CA TYR A 381 8.54 13.25 40.63
C TYR A 381 7.53 13.16 39.48
N LYS A 382 7.12 14.29 38.91
CA LYS A 382 6.19 14.32 37.76
C LYS A 382 6.87 13.81 36.49
N LEU A 383 8.12 14.20 36.26
CA LEU A 383 8.89 13.75 35.11
C LEU A 383 9.11 12.23 35.14
N GLU A 384 9.41 11.66 36.31
CA GLU A 384 9.54 10.21 36.49
C GLU A 384 8.26 9.47 36.11
N GLN A 385 7.09 9.99 36.51
CA GLN A 385 5.81 9.38 36.14
C GLN A 385 5.52 9.49 34.63
N ILE A 386 5.87 10.61 33.98
CA ILE A 386 5.78 10.73 32.52
C ILE A 386 6.71 9.72 31.83
N LEU A 387 7.95 9.58 32.30
CA LEU A 387 8.92 8.63 31.74
C LEU A 387 8.47 7.18 31.92
N LEU A 388 7.87 6.83 33.05
CA LEU A 388 7.27 5.50 33.27
C LEU A 388 6.12 5.20 32.29
N ASP A 389 5.24 6.17 32.07
CA ASP A 389 4.13 6.01 31.12
C ASP A 389 4.66 5.92 29.67
N THR A 390 5.68 6.70 29.30
CA THR A 390 6.15 6.90 27.90
C THR A 390 7.36 6.07 27.46
N ALA A 391 7.99 5.28 28.33
CA ALA A 391 9.15 4.45 27.96
C ALA A 391 8.87 2.93 28.09
N LEU A 392 9.39 2.14 27.14
CA LEU A 392 9.54 0.69 27.26
C LEU A 392 10.96 0.36 27.70
N ASP A 393 11.14 -0.67 28.52
CA ASP A 393 12.48 -1.18 28.80
C ASP A 393 13.12 -1.74 27.53
N ALA A 394 14.38 -1.39 27.27
CA ALA A 394 15.10 -1.85 26.09
C ALA A 394 15.06 -3.37 25.91
N ASP A 395 15.16 -4.10 27.01
CA ASP A 395 15.15 -5.55 26.98
C ASP A 395 13.78 -6.11 26.54
N MET A 396 12.68 -5.33 26.67
CA MET A 396 11.30 -5.70 26.29
C MET A 396 10.90 -5.28 24.87
N VAL A 397 11.72 -4.49 24.17
CA VAL A 397 11.38 -3.97 22.85
C VAL A 397 11.56 -5.07 21.80
N ASN A 398 10.50 -5.37 21.07
CA ASN A 398 10.51 -6.29 19.92
C ASN A 398 11.17 -7.65 20.22
N GLN A 399 11.04 -8.18 21.46
CA GLN A 399 11.69 -9.43 21.88
C GLN A 399 11.39 -10.61 20.96
N ASP A 400 10.14 -10.73 20.52
CA ASP A 400 9.66 -11.82 19.66
C ASP A 400 9.72 -11.48 18.16
N PHE A 401 10.17 -10.28 17.79
CA PHE A 401 10.23 -9.85 16.40
C PHE A 401 11.52 -10.39 15.76
N VAL A 402 11.36 -11.32 14.82
CA VAL A 402 12.45 -11.85 14.00
C VAL A 402 11.99 -11.89 12.56
N TYR A 403 10.85 -12.53 12.28
CA TYR A 403 10.21 -12.55 10.98
C TYR A 403 9.45 -11.26 10.69
N TYR A 404 9.38 -10.82 9.44
CA TYR A 404 8.83 -9.50 9.09
C TYR A 404 7.32 -9.36 9.38
N LEU A 405 6.58 -10.47 9.47
CA LEU A 405 5.16 -10.49 9.89
C LEU A 405 4.95 -10.62 11.40
N ASP A 406 6.02 -10.73 12.18
CA ASP A 406 5.91 -10.75 13.64
C ASP A 406 5.42 -9.39 14.17
N GLU A 407 4.75 -9.42 15.33
CA GLU A 407 4.29 -8.19 15.96
C GLU A 407 5.48 -7.37 16.48
N THR A 408 5.40 -6.06 16.28
CA THR A 408 6.29 -5.10 16.94
C THR A 408 5.53 -4.42 18.07
N ASN A 409 6.25 -3.99 19.10
CA ASN A 409 5.69 -3.24 20.23
C ASN A 409 6.27 -1.83 20.38
N SER A 410 7.28 -1.49 19.58
CA SER A 410 7.99 -0.21 19.64
C SER A 410 7.10 1.02 19.39
N TRP A 411 5.99 0.87 18.64
CA TRP A 411 5.05 1.95 18.36
C TRP A 411 4.16 2.31 19.55
N ARG A 412 4.06 1.43 20.57
CA ARG A 412 3.18 1.62 21.73
C ARG A 412 3.65 2.75 22.65
N LYS A 413 4.94 3.04 22.64
CA LYS A 413 5.56 4.08 23.46
C LYS A 413 6.68 4.79 22.68
N PRO A 414 6.82 6.11 22.81
CA PRO A 414 7.76 6.90 22.00
C PRO A 414 9.23 6.75 22.41
N LEU A 415 9.50 6.23 23.61
CA LEU A 415 10.85 6.12 24.18
C LEU A 415 11.21 4.68 24.56
N VAL A 416 12.50 4.40 24.54
CA VAL A 416 13.10 3.17 25.06
C VAL A 416 14.06 3.51 26.20
N ARG A 417 13.81 2.99 27.40
CA ARG A 417 14.68 3.14 28.57
C ARG A 417 15.90 2.23 28.41
N LEU A 418 17.08 2.82 28.34
CA LEU A 418 18.35 2.09 28.21
C LEU A 418 18.92 1.72 29.59
N ASP A 419 18.83 2.66 30.54
CA ASP A 419 19.25 2.52 31.93
C ASP A 419 18.38 3.40 32.85
N ALA A 420 18.81 3.65 34.08
CA ALA A 420 18.05 4.43 35.07
C ALA A 420 17.86 5.92 34.67
N ASP A 421 18.76 6.49 33.86
CA ASP A 421 18.82 7.92 33.58
C ASP A 421 18.79 8.26 32.08
N THR A 422 18.85 7.27 31.19
CA THR A 422 18.91 7.49 29.74
C THR A 422 17.78 6.83 28.95
N TYR A 423 17.27 7.57 27.98
CA TYR A 423 16.10 7.21 27.17
C TYR A 423 16.39 7.45 25.69
N PHE A 424 16.19 6.45 24.86
CA PHE A 424 16.35 6.52 23.42
C PHE A 424 15.03 6.86 22.72
N CYS A 425 15.09 7.77 21.75
CA CYS A 425 14.04 8.02 20.77
C CYS A 425 14.62 7.78 19.37
N LEU A 426 13.93 6.99 18.55
CA LEU A 426 14.38 6.68 17.19
C LEU A 426 14.42 7.93 16.30
N ASP A 427 13.32 8.65 16.26
CA ASP A 427 13.12 9.92 15.59
C ASP A 427 11.72 10.43 15.98
N GLY A 428 11.56 11.74 16.17
CA GLY A 428 10.30 12.33 16.59
C GLY A 428 9.15 12.15 15.60
N ARG A 429 9.44 11.95 14.31
CA ARG A 429 8.44 11.65 13.28
C ARG A 429 8.06 10.18 13.25
N MET A 430 9.01 9.27 13.52
CA MET A 430 8.74 7.82 13.50
C MET A 430 8.16 7.30 14.81
N ALA A 431 8.63 7.80 15.95
CA ALA A 431 8.20 7.34 17.29
C ALA A 431 7.16 8.26 17.93
N GLY A 432 7.00 9.50 17.43
CA GLY A 432 6.20 10.54 18.10
C GLY A 432 4.73 10.21 18.29
N TYR A 433 4.12 9.46 17.38
CA TYR A 433 2.73 9.03 17.52
C TYR A 433 2.50 8.14 18.76
N GLY A 434 3.55 7.51 19.29
CA GLY A 434 3.51 6.82 20.59
C GLY A 434 3.06 7.72 21.74
N PHE A 435 3.28 9.05 21.67
CA PHE A 435 2.74 9.98 22.66
C PHE A 435 1.21 10.07 22.62
N TYR A 436 0.61 10.00 21.45
CA TYR A 436 -0.85 9.95 21.32
C TYR A 436 -1.37 8.62 21.88
N GLU A 437 -0.74 7.50 21.51
CA GLU A 437 -1.15 6.16 21.97
C GLU A 437 -1.07 6.03 23.49
N VAL A 438 0.02 6.44 24.14
CA VAL A 438 0.14 6.40 25.60
C VAL A 438 -1.00 7.16 26.28
N MET A 439 -1.28 8.38 25.84
CA MET A 439 -2.34 9.19 26.44
C MET A 439 -3.74 8.62 26.14
N PHE A 440 -3.96 8.11 24.93
CA PHE A 440 -5.19 7.43 24.55
C PHE A 440 -5.44 6.22 25.47
N GLN A 441 -4.43 5.40 25.73
CA GLN A 441 -4.55 4.23 26.62
C GLN A 441 -4.82 4.62 28.07
N ILE A 442 -4.17 5.68 28.59
CA ILE A 442 -4.45 6.23 29.92
C ILE A 442 -5.92 6.63 30.05
N LEU A 443 -6.46 7.35 29.06
CA LEU A 443 -7.86 7.80 29.06
C LEU A 443 -8.83 6.63 28.87
N PHE A 444 -8.52 5.70 27.96
CA PHE A 444 -9.34 4.52 27.70
C PHE A 444 -9.44 3.61 28.92
N ALA A 445 -8.34 3.40 29.65
CA ALA A 445 -8.35 2.62 30.89
C ALA A 445 -9.30 3.19 31.95
N LYS A 446 -9.52 4.51 31.98
CA LYS A 446 -10.43 5.17 32.93
C LYS A 446 -11.88 5.22 32.46
N TYR A 447 -12.11 5.56 31.19
CA TYR A 447 -13.45 5.87 30.68
C TYR A 447 -14.05 4.79 29.77
N GLY A 448 -13.25 3.82 29.34
CA GLY A 448 -13.66 2.72 28.47
C GLY A 448 -14.33 3.18 27.18
N THR A 449 -15.38 2.47 26.80
CA THR A 449 -16.08 2.70 25.51
C THR A 449 -16.78 4.05 25.42
N LYS A 450 -17.11 4.71 26.54
CA LYS A 450 -17.70 6.06 26.54
C LYS A 450 -16.75 7.08 25.91
N PHE A 451 -15.46 6.99 26.22
CA PHE A 451 -14.44 7.81 25.57
C PHE A 451 -14.39 7.54 24.06
N SER A 452 -14.36 6.26 23.66
CA SER A 452 -14.30 5.87 22.25
C SER A 452 -15.52 6.36 21.43
N ARG A 453 -16.73 6.38 22.00
CA ARG A 453 -17.94 6.85 21.30
C ARG A 453 -17.90 8.34 20.95
N ASN A 454 -17.35 9.17 21.82
CA ASN A 454 -17.30 10.61 21.61
C ASN A 454 -16.23 11.05 20.60
N GLN A 455 -15.22 10.20 20.34
CA GLN A 455 -14.10 10.54 19.45
C GLN A 455 -14.53 10.86 18.00
N GLY A 456 -15.68 10.37 17.53
CA GLY A 456 -16.19 10.74 16.19
C GLY A 456 -16.51 12.23 16.09
N GLU A 457 -17.25 12.76 17.07
CA GLU A 457 -17.63 14.17 17.11
C GLU A 457 -16.41 15.09 17.28
N TYR A 458 -15.46 14.74 18.15
CA TYR A 458 -14.22 15.51 18.30
C TYR A 458 -13.39 15.52 17.02
N LEU A 459 -13.40 14.42 16.26
CA LEU A 459 -12.71 14.34 14.97
C LEU A 459 -13.34 15.28 13.93
N GLU A 460 -14.67 15.33 13.84
CA GLU A 460 -15.37 16.28 12.98
C GLU A 460 -15.02 17.73 13.35
N GLN A 461 -15.10 18.06 14.65
CA GLN A 461 -14.76 19.40 15.14
C GLN A 461 -13.30 19.78 14.84
N LEU A 462 -12.38 18.82 14.94
CA LEU A 462 -10.98 19.02 14.60
C LEU A 462 -10.80 19.36 13.12
N VAL A 463 -11.47 18.64 12.21
CA VAL A 463 -11.44 18.94 10.77
C VAL A 463 -12.03 20.34 10.51
N TYR A 464 -13.17 20.67 11.11
CA TYR A 464 -13.77 21.99 11.01
C TYR A 464 -12.83 23.10 11.47
N GLN A 465 -12.11 22.89 12.57
CA GLN A 465 -11.09 23.83 13.04
C GLN A 465 -9.99 24.02 12.00
N MET A 466 -9.45 22.95 11.41
CA MET A 466 -8.38 23.05 10.40
C MET A 466 -8.81 23.92 9.19
N PHE A 467 -10.03 23.75 8.69
CA PHE A 467 -10.55 24.56 7.58
C PHE A 467 -10.85 26.01 8.00
N ARG A 468 -11.36 26.20 9.22
CA ARG A 468 -11.66 27.54 9.76
C ARG A 468 -10.40 28.37 9.99
N GLU A 469 -9.32 27.76 10.49
CA GLU A 469 -8.00 28.40 10.64
C GLU A 469 -7.43 28.86 9.29
N LYS A 470 -7.72 28.11 8.22
CA LYS A 470 -7.38 28.48 6.83
C LYS A 470 -8.35 29.48 6.21
N ARG A 471 -9.45 29.82 6.90
CA ARG A 471 -10.56 30.64 6.39
C ARG A 471 -11.17 30.07 5.11
N PHE A 472 -11.16 28.75 4.96
CA PHE A 472 -11.83 28.08 3.85
C PHE A 472 -13.30 27.91 4.22
N PRO A 473 -14.24 28.49 3.45
CA PRO A 473 -15.65 28.33 3.74
C PRO A 473 -16.07 26.88 3.53
N TYR A 474 -16.96 26.41 4.39
CA TYR A 474 -17.51 25.07 4.33
C TYR A 474 -18.95 25.07 4.86
N ILE A 475 -19.75 24.12 4.40
CA ILE A 475 -21.16 23.94 4.79
C ILE A 475 -21.28 22.58 5.48
N THR A 476 -22.07 22.50 6.57
CA THR A 476 -22.32 21.26 7.33
C THR A 476 -23.78 21.19 7.73
N GLY A 477 -24.30 19.99 7.97
CA GLY A 477 -25.63 19.81 8.56
C GLY A 477 -26.20 18.42 8.29
N GLN A 478 -27.43 18.20 8.72
CA GLN A 478 -28.19 16.98 8.43
C GLN A 478 -29.40 17.30 7.55
N TYR A 479 -29.86 16.34 6.76
CA TYR A 479 -31.14 16.46 6.06
C TYR A 479 -32.09 15.33 6.46
N TYR A 480 -33.35 15.67 6.66
CA TYR A 480 -34.37 14.72 7.06
C TYR A 480 -34.84 13.82 5.92
N LYS A 481 -35.44 12.70 6.33
CA LYS A 481 -36.11 11.77 5.42
C LYS A 481 -37.14 12.49 4.55
N ASP A 482 -37.14 12.20 3.26
CA ASP A 482 -38.21 12.65 2.35
C ASP A 482 -38.45 11.60 1.26
N GLY A 483 -39.67 11.05 1.28
CA GLY A 483 -40.04 9.86 0.54
C GLY A 483 -39.28 8.62 1.03
N ASP A 484 -38.64 7.93 0.09
CA ASP A 484 -37.81 6.75 0.31
C ASP A 484 -36.32 7.09 0.56
N LEU A 485 -35.95 8.37 0.42
CA LEU A 485 -34.61 8.86 0.74
C LEU A 485 -34.47 9.03 2.25
N ALA A 486 -33.55 8.28 2.84
CA ALA A 486 -33.29 8.29 4.28
C ALA A 486 -32.66 9.61 4.76
N GLU A 487 -32.84 9.88 6.05
CA GLU A 487 -32.11 10.93 6.77
C GLU A 487 -30.62 10.62 6.80
N ARG A 488 -29.78 11.65 6.60
CA ARG A 488 -28.32 11.54 6.70
C ARG A 488 -27.68 12.83 7.17
N ASP A 489 -26.54 12.67 7.83
CA ASP A 489 -25.57 13.73 8.08
C ASP A 489 -24.77 14.03 6.81
N CYS A 490 -24.42 15.29 6.63
CA CYS A 490 -23.50 15.79 5.62
C CYS A 490 -22.36 16.50 6.35
N ASP A 491 -21.25 15.78 6.52
CA ASP A 491 -20.14 16.23 7.37
C ASP A 491 -19.56 17.53 6.85
N MET A 492 -19.31 17.66 5.55
CA MET A 492 -18.81 18.90 4.96
C MET A 492 -19.03 19.01 3.44
N ILE A 493 -19.45 20.19 2.97
CA ILE A 493 -19.46 20.59 1.55
C ILE A 493 -18.48 21.75 1.38
N LEU A 494 -17.59 21.60 0.41
CA LEU A 494 -16.63 22.62 -0.02
C LEU A 494 -17.01 23.11 -1.41
N GLU A 495 -17.39 24.39 -1.52
CA GLU A 495 -17.77 25.00 -2.79
C GLU A 495 -16.74 26.03 -3.25
N GLY A 496 -16.01 25.72 -4.31
CA GLY A 496 -15.15 26.66 -5.02
C GLY A 496 -15.82 27.29 -6.22
N LYS A 497 -15.05 28.00 -7.04
CA LYS A 497 -15.52 28.64 -8.27
C LYS A 497 -15.92 27.62 -9.33
N GLU A 498 -15.05 26.64 -9.57
CA GLU A 498 -15.20 25.69 -10.67
C GLU A 498 -15.73 24.32 -10.25
N ARG A 499 -15.67 23.96 -8.96
CA ARG A 499 -15.99 22.62 -8.49
C ARG A 499 -16.53 22.59 -7.07
N VAL A 500 -17.22 21.51 -6.75
CA VAL A 500 -17.76 21.20 -5.42
C VAL A 500 -17.14 19.92 -4.93
N MET A 501 -16.88 19.80 -3.63
CA MET A 501 -16.49 18.55 -3.01
C MET A 501 -17.35 18.24 -1.79
N PHE A 502 -17.96 17.05 -1.77
CA PHE A 502 -18.51 16.46 -0.56
C PHE A 502 -17.41 15.71 0.17
N VAL A 503 -17.37 15.89 1.48
CA VAL A 503 -16.39 15.25 2.36
C VAL A 503 -17.14 14.54 3.47
N GLU A 504 -16.77 13.28 3.71
CA GLU A 504 -17.28 12.46 4.80
C GLU A 504 -16.10 11.97 5.65
N ILE A 505 -16.24 12.10 6.97
CA ILE A 505 -15.18 11.90 7.95
C ILE A 505 -15.54 10.67 8.79
N LYS A 506 -14.58 9.75 8.97
CA LYS A 506 -14.80 8.52 9.75
C LYS A 506 -13.66 8.29 10.73
N LYS A 507 -14.02 8.11 12.01
CA LYS A 507 -13.11 7.73 13.10
C LYS A 507 -12.82 6.21 13.06
N CYS A 508 -12.32 5.75 11.92
CA CYS A 508 -11.90 4.38 11.69
C CYS A 508 -10.37 4.40 11.53
N PRO A 509 -9.59 3.85 12.47
CA PRO A 509 -8.16 3.62 12.27
C PRO A 509 -7.88 2.25 11.67
N LEU A 510 -6.69 2.11 11.07
CA LEU A 510 -6.18 0.79 10.69
C LEU A 510 -6.15 -0.15 11.90
N PRO A 511 -6.49 -1.44 11.70
CA PRO A 511 -6.58 -2.38 12.80
C PRO A 511 -5.17 -2.80 13.26
N GLY A 512 -5.00 -3.20 14.52
CA GLY A 512 -3.69 -3.61 15.04
C GLY A 512 -3.06 -4.78 14.29
N ASN A 513 -3.86 -5.67 13.72
CA ASN A 513 -3.39 -6.77 12.87
C ASN A 513 -2.98 -6.36 11.46
N TYR A 514 -3.07 -5.07 11.10
CA TYR A 514 -2.32 -4.52 9.97
C TYR A 514 -0.83 -4.84 10.10
N GLU A 515 -0.27 -4.85 11.31
CA GLU A 515 1.14 -5.20 11.56
C GLU A 515 1.50 -6.62 11.11
N LYS A 516 0.50 -7.50 10.97
CA LYS A 516 0.63 -8.88 10.50
C LYS A 516 0.25 -9.07 9.04
N ALA A 517 0.06 -7.96 8.30
CA ALA A 517 -0.46 -7.97 6.94
C ALA A 517 -1.81 -8.73 6.79
N ASP A 518 -2.71 -8.63 7.78
CA ASP A 518 -4.04 -9.26 7.76
C ASP A 518 -4.98 -8.51 6.80
N ASP A 519 -5.01 -8.97 5.55
CA ASP A 519 -5.80 -8.40 4.45
C ASP A 519 -7.31 -8.41 4.73
N VAL A 520 -7.87 -9.47 5.30
CA VAL A 520 -9.29 -9.58 5.66
C VAL A 520 -9.71 -8.46 6.62
N SER A 521 -8.88 -8.18 7.62
CA SER A 521 -9.17 -7.16 8.62
C SER A 521 -8.99 -5.75 8.07
N VAL A 522 -8.00 -5.55 7.21
CA VAL A 522 -7.83 -4.30 6.46
C VAL A 522 -9.03 -4.04 5.55
N LEU A 523 -9.50 -5.05 4.80
CA LEU A 523 -10.70 -4.95 3.96
C LEU A 523 -11.94 -4.58 4.78
N SER A 524 -12.12 -5.20 5.95
CA SER A 524 -13.22 -4.88 6.86
C SER A 524 -13.19 -3.41 7.30
N VAL A 525 -12.01 -2.90 7.69
CA VAL A 525 -11.80 -1.50 8.10
C VAL A 525 -11.96 -0.52 6.93
N LEU A 526 -11.51 -0.87 5.72
CA LEU A 526 -11.77 -0.06 4.52
C LEU A 526 -13.27 0.02 4.21
N GLY A 527 -14.02 -1.05 4.47
CA GLY A 527 -15.48 -1.07 4.43
C GLY A 527 -16.11 -0.06 5.40
N ASP A 528 -15.70 -0.12 6.67
CA ASP A 528 -16.27 0.72 7.74
C ASP A 528 -15.84 2.20 7.68
N GLY A 529 -14.65 2.49 7.13
CA GLY A 529 -14.13 3.84 6.92
C GLY A 529 -14.39 4.37 5.51
N MET A 530 -13.53 4.01 4.57
CA MET A 530 -13.50 4.56 3.22
C MET A 530 -14.82 4.36 2.46
N LEU A 531 -15.30 3.12 2.36
CA LEU A 531 -16.48 2.80 1.56
C LEU A 531 -17.76 3.35 2.18
N TYR A 532 -17.87 3.36 3.52
CA TYR A 532 -19.02 3.98 4.16
C TYR A 532 -19.14 5.47 3.82
N ALA A 533 -18.02 6.20 3.90
CA ALA A 533 -17.98 7.60 3.50
C ALA A 533 -18.36 7.79 2.01
N GLN A 534 -17.85 6.96 1.10
CA GLN A 534 -18.22 7.03 -0.32
C GLN A 534 -19.71 6.68 -0.55
N GLU A 535 -20.25 5.68 0.16
CA GLU A 535 -21.66 5.32 0.15
C GLU A 535 -22.53 6.52 0.54
N GLN A 536 -22.20 7.22 1.63
CA GLN A 536 -22.95 8.42 2.05
C GLN A 536 -22.91 9.52 1.00
N ILE A 537 -21.75 9.79 0.40
CA ILE A 537 -21.62 10.81 -0.65
C ILE A 537 -22.45 10.44 -1.90
N LEU A 538 -22.50 9.17 -2.28
CA LEU A 538 -23.38 8.72 -3.38
C LEU A 538 -24.86 9.02 -3.07
N TRP A 539 -25.30 8.82 -1.83
CA TRP A 539 -26.65 9.19 -1.42
C TRP A 539 -26.90 10.70 -1.43
N HIS A 540 -25.92 11.52 -1.08
CA HIS A 540 -26.00 12.99 -1.24
C HIS A 540 -26.20 13.37 -2.71
N ARG A 541 -25.49 12.70 -3.64
CA ARG A 541 -25.64 12.91 -5.08
C ARG A 541 -27.02 12.48 -5.60
N ILE A 542 -27.56 11.36 -5.11
CA ILE A 542 -28.91 10.89 -5.45
C ILE A 542 -29.95 11.90 -4.96
N ARG A 543 -29.82 12.38 -3.72
CA ARG A 543 -30.69 13.41 -3.14
C ARG A 543 -30.76 14.66 -4.03
N LEU A 544 -29.61 15.14 -4.47
CA LEU A 544 -29.50 16.27 -5.38
C LEU A 544 -30.11 16.00 -6.75
N LYS A 545 -29.88 14.82 -7.32
CA LYS A 545 -30.44 14.42 -8.61
C LYS A 545 -31.99 14.40 -8.57
N GLU A 546 -32.57 13.85 -7.51
CA GLU A 546 -34.02 13.63 -7.43
C GLU A 546 -34.81 14.83 -6.90
N LYS A 547 -34.21 15.63 -6.02
CA LYS A 547 -34.90 16.76 -5.36
C LYS A 547 -34.44 18.12 -5.85
N GLY A 548 -33.31 18.20 -6.53
CA GLY A 548 -32.70 19.45 -6.99
C GLY A 548 -32.00 20.26 -5.89
N LEU A 549 -32.15 19.89 -4.61
CA LEU A 549 -31.52 20.56 -3.47
C LEU A 549 -31.31 19.61 -2.28
N ILE A 550 -30.47 20.02 -1.33
CA ILE A 550 -30.38 19.45 0.02
C ILE A 550 -30.73 20.55 1.03
N ALA A 551 -31.85 20.43 1.73
CA ALA A 551 -32.19 21.31 2.85
C ALA A 551 -31.44 20.84 4.11
N LEU A 552 -30.51 21.65 4.61
CA LEU A 552 -29.64 21.33 5.73
C LEU A 552 -30.15 21.97 7.02
N TYR A 553 -30.08 21.18 8.09
CA TYR A 553 -30.49 21.54 9.45
C TYR A 553 -29.35 21.31 10.43
N ASP A 554 -29.34 22.05 11.53
CA ASP A 554 -28.42 21.82 12.64
C ASP A 554 -28.90 20.63 13.52
N LYS A 555 -28.09 20.26 14.51
CA LYS A 555 -28.43 19.19 15.47
C LYS A 555 -29.65 19.51 16.34
N LEU A 556 -30.09 20.78 16.41
CA LEU A 556 -31.27 21.24 17.14
C LEU A 556 -32.52 21.28 16.24
N GLY A 557 -32.38 21.01 14.95
CA GLY A 557 -33.45 21.03 13.95
C GLY A 557 -33.76 22.40 13.36
N ASN A 558 -32.90 23.40 13.59
CA ASN A 558 -33.03 24.69 12.92
C ASN A 558 -32.53 24.57 11.49
N HIS A 559 -33.27 25.17 10.54
CA HIS A 559 -32.83 25.28 9.16
C HIS A 559 -31.55 26.13 9.08
N ILE A 560 -30.53 25.60 8.41
CA ILE A 560 -29.26 26.30 8.15
C ILE A 560 -29.34 26.95 6.77
N GLN A 561 -29.51 26.14 5.73
CA GLN A 561 -29.60 26.60 4.34
C GLN A 561 -30.07 25.48 3.40
N ASP A 562 -30.59 25.87 2.24
CA ASP A 562 -30.79 24.95 1.11
C ASP A 562 -29.55 24.98 0.22
N TYR A 563 -28.94 23.82 0.02
CA TYR A 563 -27.80 23.67 -0.88
C TYR A 563 -28.26 23.23 -2.27
N ILE A 564 -27.93 24.03 -3.27
CA ILE A 564 -28.19 23.77 -4.68
C ILE A 564 -26.83 23.75 -5.41
N PRO A 565 -26.32 22.58 -5.83
CA PRO A 565 -25.13 22.53 -6.64
C PRO A 565 -25.50 23.15 -7.99
N GLY A 566 -24.82 24.23 -8.38
CA GLY A 566 -24.93 24.73 -9.75
C GLY A 566 -24.47 23.68 -10.77
N ARG A 567 -24.04 24.12 -11.96
CA ARG A 567 -23.51 23.20 -12.99
C ARG A 567 -22.09 22.67 -12.72
N LYS A 568 -21.61 22.75 -11.49
CA LYS A 568 -20.23 22.43 -11.11
C LYS A 568 -20.04 20.91 -10.97
N PRO A 569 -18.92 20.33 -11.44
CA PRO A 569 -18.58 18.94 -11.16
C PRO A 569 -18.45 18.69 -9.65
N ILE A 570 -18.95 17.53 -9.22
CA ILE A 570 -18.92 17.09 -7.82
C ILE A 570 -17.79 16.08 -7.63
N MET A 571 -16.93 16.36 -6.65
CA MET A 571 -15.92 15.45 -6.11
C MET A 571 -16.37 14.85 -4.78
N ALA A 572 -15.81 13.68 -4.45
CA ALA A 572 -16.05 12.98 -3.21
C ALA A 572 -14.72 12.74 -2.48
N MET A 573 -14.66 13.02 -1.18
CA MET A 573 -13.50 12.70 -0.36
C MET A 573 -13.92 11.96 0.92
N SER A 574 -13.36 10.77 1.11
CA SER A 574 -13.39 10.07 2.39
C SER A 574 -12.16 10.46 3.21
N ILE A 575 -12.35 10.84 4.48
CA ILE A 575 -11.26 11.11 5.43
C ILE A 575 -11.31 10.08 6.57
N CYS A 576 -10.20 9.39 6.84
CA CYS A 576 -10.07 8.47 7.98
C CYS A 576 -8.85 8.79 8.86
N MET A 577 -8.89 8.36 10.13
CA MET A 577 -7.85 8.67 11.13
C MET A 577 -6.79 7.57 11.26
N PRO A 578 -5.59 7.88 11.75
CA PRO A 578 -4.84 9.11 11.50
C PRO A 578 -4.00 9.01 10.20
N GLU A 579 -3.55 7.80 9.84
CA GLU A 579 -2.76 7.45 8.65
C GLU A 579 -3.19 6.07 8.11
N TYR A 580 -3.25 5.95 6.77
CA TYR A 580 -3.67 4.75 6.03
C TYR A 580 -2.60 4.25 5.04
N ASP A 581 -1.40 4.82 5.10
CA ASP A 581 -0.25 4.43 4.30
C ASP A 581 -0.62 4.38 2.78
N PHE A 582 -0.13 3.39 2.02
CA PHE A 582 -0.42 3.25 0.59
C PHE A 582 -1.91 3.06 0.24
N LEU A 583 -2.79 2.76 1.20
CA LEU A 583 -4.21 2.52 0.91
C LEU A 583 -4.91 3.78 0.39
N THR A 584 -4.31 4.95 0.62
CA THR A 584 -4.78 6.26 0.14
C THR A 584 -4.23 6.64 -1.23
N ASP A 585 -3.29 5.85 -1.77
CA ASP A 585 -2.76 6.03 -3.12
C ASP A 585 -3.89 5.92 -4.15
N ARG A 586 -3.78 6.71 -5.23
CA ARG A 586 -4.82 6.78 -6.25
C ARG A 586 -5.08 5.42 -6.89
N MET A 587 -4.02 4.70 -7.26
CA MET A 587 -4.16 3.39 -7.93
C MET A 587 -4.80 2.39 -6.98
N MET A 588 -4.35 2.34 -5.73
CA MET A 588 -4.94 1.42 -4.74
C MET A 588 -6.43 1.72 -4.49
N THR A 589 -6.77 3.01 -4.33
CA THR A 589 -8.15 3.47 -4.10
C THR A 589 -9.05 3.17 -5.31
N GLU A 590 -8.59 3.48 -6.52
CA GLU A 590 -9.36 3.27 -7.76
C GLU A 590 -9.61 1.77 -8.00
N ASN A 591 -8.58 0.93 -7.87
CA ASN A 591 -8.73 -0.51 -8.05
C ASN A 591 -9.69 -1.13 -7.02
N PHE A 592 -9.68 -0.64 -5.78
CA PHE A 592 -10.63 -1.09 -4.76
C PHE A 592 -12.06 -0.60 -5.01
N LEU A 593 -12.25 0.64 -5.46
CA LEU A 593 -13.57 1.15 -5.83
C LEU A 593 -14.11 0.46 -7.08
N GLU A 594 -13.23 0.07 -8.00
CA GLU A 594 -13.59 -0.70 -9.19
C GLU A 594 -14.09 -2.10 -8.84
N SER A 595 -13.39 -2.79 -7.96
CA SER A 595 -13.81 -4.13 -7.54
C SER A 595 -15.17 -4.10 -6.85
N VAL A 596 -15.47 -3.08 -6.03
CA VAL A 596 -16.76 -2.91 -5.32
C VAL A 596 -17.98 -2.94 -6.25
N LEU A 597 -17.87 -2.50 -7.50
CA LEU A 597 -19.01 -2.55 -8.45
C LEU A 597 -19.24 -3.93 -9.07
N ARG A 598 -18.28 -4.86 -8.95
CA ARG A 598 -18.21 -6.08 -9.75
C ARG A 598 -18.04 -7.36 -8.94
N VAL A 599 -17.53 -7.28 -7.71
CA VAL A 599 -17.15 -8.47 -6.92
C VAL A 599 -17.73 -8.46 -5.51
N THR A 600 -17.76 -9.64 -4.91
CA THR A 600 -18.02 -9.88 -3.47
C THR A 600 -16.77 -10.52 -2.87
N TYR A 601 -16.44 -10.17 -1.63
CA TYR A 601 -15.24 -10.68 -0.96
C TYR A 601 -15.58 -11.83 -0.02
N HIS A 602 -14.76 -12.89 -0.07
CA HIS A 602 -14.88 -14.06 0.80
C HIS A 602 -13.53 -14.42 1.40
N ALA A 603 -13.51 -14.81 2.67
CA ALA A 603 -12.31 -15.24 3.36
C ALA A 603 -12.01 -16.70 3.02
N GLN A 604 -10.74 -17.01 2.75
CA GLN A 604 -10.29 -18.41 2.62
C GLN A 604 -10.42 -19.16 3.95
N ASP A 605 -10.11 -18.46 5.05
CA ASP A 605 -10.37 -18.94 6.41
C ASP A 605 -11.84 -18.66 6.79
N GLN A 606 -12.63 -19.73 6.84
CA GLN A 606 -14.06 -19.66 7.19
C GLN A 606 -14.33 -19.01 8.55
N THR A 607 -13.36 -19.04 9.48
CA THR A 607 -13.53 -18.41 10.80
C THR A 607 -13.55 -16.89 10.72
N LYS A 608 -12.97 -16.32 9.65
CA LYS A 608 -12.91 -14.88 9.39
C LYS A 608 -14.00 -14.36 8.45
N GLU A 609 -14.84 -15.22 7.86
CA GLU A 609 -15.86 -14.83 6.87
C GLU A 609 -16.77 -13.72 7.39
N LYS A 610 -17.24 -13.84 8.64
CA LYS A 610 -18.12 -12.86 9.28
C LYS A 610 -17.51 -11.45 9.37
N ASN A 611 -16.19 -11.31 9.31
CA ASN A 611 -15.53 -10.01 9.31
C ASN A 611 -15.82 -9.22 8.03
N LEU A 612 -16.21 -9.90 6.94
CA LEU A 612 -16.51 -9.31 5.63
C LEU A 612 -18.00 -9.04 5.42
N ASP A 613 -18.89 -9.47 6.31
CA ASP A 613 -20.35 -9.27 6.18
C ASP A 613 -20.72 -7.80 6.01
N ARG A 614 -20.12 -6.91 6.82
CA ARG A 614 -20.37 -5.46 6.73
C ARG A 614 -19.84 -4.87 5.42
N LEU A 615 -18.65 -5.30 4.98
CA LEU A 615 -18.08 -4.90 3.71
C LEU A 615 -19.01 -5.27 2.55
N ASN A 616 -19.42 -6.55 2.48
CA ASN A 616 -20.29 -7.06 1.42
C ASN A 616 -21.67 -6.39 1.44
N LYS A 617 -22.22 -6.08 2.62
CA LYS A 617 -23.46 -5.30 2.74
C LYS A 617 -23.30 -3.88 2.15
N ARG A 618 -22.16 -3.22 2.39
CA ARG A 618 -21.88 -1.90 1.82
C ARG A 618 -21.68 -1.94 0.32
N ILE A 619 -21.01 -2.98 -0.17
CA ILE A 619 -20.87 -3.26 -1.60
C ILE A 619 -22.26 -3.31 -2.25
N ALA A 620 -23.19 -4.09 -1.69
CA ALA A 620 -24.56 -4.17 -2.21
C ALA A 620 -25.29 -2.81 -2.18
N ASN A 621 -25.14 -2.02 -1.10
CA ASN A 621 -25.72 -0.69 -1.01
C ASN A 621 -25.16 0.28 -2.06
N ILE A 622 -23.85 0.23 -2.31
CA ILE A 622 -23.18 1.05 -3.32
C ILE A 622 -23.66 0.68 -4.72
N GLN A 623 -23.78 -0.61 -5.03
CA GLN A 623 -24.30 -1.09 -6.32
C GLN A 623 -25.74 -0.62 -6.54
N LEU A 624 -26.58 -0.66 -5.49
CA LEU A 624 -27.94 -0.11 -5.51
C LEU A 624 -27.94 1.41 -5.76
N ALA A 625 -27.10 2.14 -5.03
CA ALA A 625 -26.98 3.59 -5.17
C ALA A 625 -26.49 3.99 -6.57
N ALA A 626 -25.51 3.28 -7.12
CA ALA A 626 -25.03 3.50 -8.48
C ALA A 626 -26.14 3.23 -9.52
N ALA A 627 -26.85 2.10 -9.42
CA ALA A 627 -27.97 1.80 -10.32
C ALA A 627 -29.07 2.88 -10.30
N ARG A 628 -29.39 3.41 -9.12
CA ARG A 628 -30.34 4.52 -8.94
C ARG A 628 -29.78 5.86 -9.47
N LEU A 629 -28.50 6.12 -9.29
CA LEU A 629 -27.88 7.35 -9.79
C LEU A 629 -27.89 7.42 -11.33
N PHE A 630 -27.87 6.27 -12.01
CA PHE A 630 -27.85 6.20 -13.48
C PHE A 630 -29.19 5.75 -14.13
N ASP A 631 -30.27 5.56 -13.36
CA ASP A 631 -31.63 5.20 -13.84
C ASP A 631 -31.65 4.05 -14.88
N GLY A 632 -30.83 3.01 -14.67
CA GLY A 632 -30.75 1.88 -15.59
C GLY A 632 -29.96 2.13 -16.88
N MET A 633 -29.36 3.32 -17.06
CA MET A 633 -28.36 3.53 -18.10
C MET A 633 -27.10 2.71 -17.81
N LYS A 634 -26.40 2.27 -18.87
CA LYS A 634 -25.07 1.67 -18.71
C LYS A 634 -24.10 2.72 -18.15
N TYR A 635 -23.37 2.34 -17.11
CA TYR A 635 -22.31 3.14 -16.51
C TYR A 635 -21.06 2.29 -16.32
N THR A 636 -19.93 2.96 -16.29
CA THR A 636 -18.62 2.39 -15.98
C THR A 636 -18.23 2.75 -14.55
N THR A 637 -17.21 2.07 -14.03
CA THR A 637 -16.59 2.45 -12.75
C THR A 637 -16.14 3.92 -12.75
N ARG A 638 -15.61 4.39 -13.87
CA ARG A 638 -15.14 5.76 -14.02
C ARG A 638 -16.30 6.75 -13.85
N ASP A 639 -17.49 6.42 -14.34
CA ASP A 639 -18.67 7.30 -14.19
C ASP A 639 -19.11 7.43 -12.72
N VAL A 640 -18.94 6.38 -11.92
CA VAL A 640 -19.32 6.38 -10.50
C VAL A 640 -18.25 7.05 -9.62
N PHE A 641 -16.99 6.64 -9.78
CA PHE A 641 -15.92 6.84 -8.79
C PHE A 641 -14.68 7.59 -9.28
N PHE A 642 -14.63 8.04 -10.54
CA PHE A 642 -13.45 8.77 -11.02
C PHE A 642 -13.12 10.00 -10.16
N ASN A 643 -14.14 10.70 -9.65
CA ASN A 643 -13.97 11.88 -8.80
C ASN A 643 -13.88 11.57 -7.29
N SER A 644 -13.57 10.32 -6.92
CA SER A 644 -13.46 9.89 -5.52
C SER A 644 -12.01 9.84 -5.05
N LEU A 645 -11.77 10.48 -3.90
CA LEU A 645 -10.51 10.48 -3.16
C LEU A 645 -10.67 9.81 -1.81
N PHE A 646 -9.62 9.12 -1.38
CA PHE A 646 -9.48 8.63 -0.02
C PHE A 646 -8.23 9.21 0.60
N ARG A 647 -8.34 9.84 1.78
CA ARG A 647 -7.22 10.48 2.47
C ARG A 647 -7.20 10.14 3.94
N SER A 648 -5.99 10.04 4.46
CA SER A 648 -5.75 10.09 5.90
C SER A 648 -5.95 11.51 6.41
N LEU A 649 -6.31 11.66 7.69
CA LEU A 649 -6.42 12.97 8.33
C LEU A 649 -5.11 13.76 8.26
N GLN A 650 -3.95 13.11 8.46
CA GLN A 650 -2.65 13.79 8.36
C GLN A 650 -2.37 14.31 6.93
N GLN A 651 -2.83 13.61 5.91
CA GLN A 651 -2.64 14.02 4.51
C GLN A 651 -3.47 15.28 4.22
N VAL A 652 -4.72 15.33 4.67
CA VAL A 652 -5.57 16.53 4.55
C VAL A 652 -4.96 17.70 5.32
N TRP A 653 -4.48 17.46 6.54
CA TRP A 653 -3.76 18.48 7.32
C TRP A 653 -2.53 19.01 6.57
N THR A 654 -1.78 18.12 5.92
CA THR A 654 -0.59 18.49 5.12
C THR A 654 -0.98 19.31 3.90
N MET A 655 -2.04 18.90 3.18
CA MET A 655 -2.60 19.64 2.05
C MET A 655 -3.02 21.05 2.45
N LEU A 656 -3.74 21.19 3.57
CA LEU A 656 -4.15 22.49 4.10
C LEU A 656 -2.94 23.37 4.47
N ARG A 657 -1.83 22.80 4.95
CA ARG A 657 -0.62 23.56 5.24
C ARG A 657 0.04 24.14 3.99
N VAL A 658 0.00 23.42 2.87
CA VAL A 658 0.71 23.79 1.64
C VAL A 658 -0.14 24.54 0.62
N TYR A 659 -1.47 24.53 0.75
CA TYR A 659 -2.39 25.24 -0.14
C TYR A 659 -3.00 26.48 0.55
N ASP A 660 -3.04 27.59 -0.19
CA ASP A 660 -3.37 28.91 0.36
C ASP A 660 -4.83 29.35 0.18
N THR A 661 -5.57 28.72 -0.75
CA THR A 661 -6.98 29.05 -1.00
C THR A 661 -7.80 27.78 -1.21
N LEU A 662 -9.13 27.89 -0.99
CA LEU A 662 -10.05 26.79 -1.24
C LEU A 662 -10.00 26.33 -2.70
N ASP A 663 -10.02 27.25 -3.66
CA ASP A 663 -9.93 26.91 -5.09
C ASP A 663 -8.65 26.12 -5.42
N VAL A 664 -7.50 26.54 -4.85
CA VAL A 664 -6.24 25.81 -5.03
C VAL A 664 -6.29 24.43 -4.38
N PHE A 665 -6.84 24.30 -3.17
CA PHE A 665 -7.04 23.01 -2.52
C PHE A 665 -7.89 22.07 -3.39
N LEU A 666 -9.02 22.55 -3.88
CA LEU A 666 -9.94 21.79 -4.73
C LEU A 666 -9.30 21.38 -6.06
N ASP A 667 -8.57 22.28 -6.69
CA ASP A 667 -7.85 21.98 -7.92
C ASP A 667 -6.73 20.95 -7.72
N MET A 668 -6.00 21.04 -6.61
CA MET A 668 -4.93 20.09 -6.29
C MET A 668 -5.49 18.69 -6.04
N CYS A 669 -6.61 18.59 -5.33
CA CYS A 669 -7.36 17.35 -5.20
C CYS A 669 -7.72 16.78 -6.58
N ALA A 670 -8.13 17.62 -7.53
CA ALA A 670 -8.46 17.17 -8.88
C ALA A 670 -7.23 16.77 -9.70
N THR A 671 -6.10 17.46 -9.55
CA THR A 671 -4.83 17.06 -10.17
C THR A 671 -4.39 15.69 -9.67
N GLN A 672 -4.60 15.39 -8.39
CA GLN A 672 -4.28 14.07 -7.82
C GLN A 672 -5.17 12.93 -8.36
N LEU A 673 -6.34 13.22 -8.94
CA LEU A 673 -7.17 12.19 -9.59
C LEU A 673 -6.57 11.68 -10.90
N VAL A 674 -5.67 12.44 -11.53
CA VAL A 674 -5.07 12.11 -12.84
C VAL A 674 -3.57 11.83 -12.75
N MET A 675 -2.97 11.96 -11.57
CA MET A 675 -1.55 11.75 -11.36
C MET A 675 -1.26 10.28 -11.01
N ILE A 676 -0.30 9.68 -11.72
CA ILE A 676 0.21 8.34 -11.45
C ILE A 676 1.73 8.45 -11.31
N THR A 677 2.24 8.37 -10.09
CA THR A 677 3.67 8.51 -9.79
C THR A 677 4.38 7.18 -9.55
N GLY A 678 3.62 6.13 -9.23
CA GLY A 678 4.16 4.84 -8.78
C GLY A 678 4.81 4.89 -7.40
N ALA A 679 4.66 6.00 -6.66
CA ALA A 679 5.25 6.14 -5.34
C ALA A 679 4.53 5.30 -4.27
N GLY A 680 3.21 5.15 -4.39
CA GLY A 680 2.36 4.58 -3.33
C GLY A 680 2.40 5.40 -2.04
N ASP A 681 2.76 6.68 -2.13
CA ASP A 681 2.86 7.62 -1.02
C ASP A 681 2.26 8.96 -1.48
N VAL A 682 1.05 9.26 -0.99
CA VAL A 682 0.30 10.48 -1.35
C VAL A 682 1.07 11.75 -1.04
N TYR A 683 2.01 11.74 -0.09
CA TYR A 683 2.82 12.91 0.21
C TYR A 683 3.77 13.27 -0.93
N VAL A 684 4.24 12.28 -1.71
CA VAL A 684 4.98 12.51 -2.96
C VAL A 684 4.07 13.13 -4.00
N ASP A 685 2.82 12.68 -4.11
CA ASP A 685 1.85 13.24 -5.06
C ASP A 685 1.47 14.68 -4.70
N ILE A 686 1.30 15.01 -3.40
CA ILE A 686 1.11 16.38 -2.91
C ILE A 686 2.29 17.26 -3.36
N TRP A 687 3.52 16.78 -3.19
CA TRP A 687 4.71 17.53 -3.60
C TRP A 687 4.79 17.73 -5.11
N ASN A 688 4.58 16.68 -5.90
CA ASN A 688 4.60 16.77 -7.36
C ASN A 688 3.50 17.69 -7.88
N ALA A 689 2.30 17.67 -7.28
CA ALA A 689 1.21 18.58 -7.66
C ALA A 689 1.57 20.04 -7.39
N LEU A 690 2.28 20.35 -6.29
CA LEU A 690 2.81 21.68 -6.03
C LEU A 690 3.81 22.16 -7.09
N GLN A 691 4.67 21.27 -7.59
CA GLN A 691 5.66 21.60 -8.61
C GLN A 691 5.06 21.87 -10.00
N LEU A 692 3.87 21.34 -10.28
CA LEU A 692 3.19 21.55 -11.57
C LEU A 692 2.46 22.90 -11.67
N LYS A 693 2.21 23.56 -10.53
CA LYS A 693 1.48 24.85 -10.48
C LYS A 693 2.30 26.02 -9.94
N GLY A 694 3.49 25.78 -9.41
CA GLY A 694 4.51 26.80 -9.14
C GLY A 694 5.38 27.00 -10.37
#